data_AF-A0A5P8NE46-F1
#
_entry.id   AF-A0A5P8NE46-F1
#
_cell.length_a   1.000
_cell.length_b   1.000
_cell.length_c   1.000
_cell.angle_alpha   90.00
_cell.angle_beta   90.00
_cell.angle_gamma   90.00
#
_symmetry.space_group_name_H-M   'P 1'
#
loop_
_entity.id
_entity.type
_entity.pdbx_description
1 polymer ?
#
loop_
_entity_poly.entity_id
_entity_poly.type
_entity_poly.pdbx_seq_one_letter_code
_entity_poly.pdbx_strand_id
1 'polypeptide(L)'
;MKFDYDVIVIGSGSGGLTVSIGLAGAGKKVALIEKGFFGGDCTNFGCVPSKAFIDIAKKGHHKDIKGVLEEVRKRRQVIRDEETKEKLEKYGMKVISGFASFKDKNTVLIDGEKEITAKNIVISTGSHANIVPIEGLDKKDIFTNENVFELEENIKELVIIGGGYIGCELAESFANSNVNVTILQRNKNLIPREEGKSSELLEKIFESKGIKICKNTTALRAEGKELVILDKDGKKERKIPFDKVLIALGRGANVNGLDMKNANIKFDQKGITIDKFNRTSSKNIYAIGDCVKGNPQFTHLANNEGRGVIRNILVPFLKKSVKKSVLPAVLYTNTEIARVGKTGTELLKYYSKDDIVTKTLYFSGNDRSKLTDDEVGFVKINFKRVSGKILGATIAGTKAGEMLPILVSAMENNISAYKISKTIFAYPTKAELIKKVCDSFVIHTLGNIKNEAKYYIKDNILQVVTATIWFIIIFSFFYYKKMNNLDVEQIAINIYNFISGNMAIGPFIYILFYAIRPVVLFPATLMTFMSGALFGPWLGIAFTLVGENMSAAFAYFLGTVFGKKIIGPDSHGGLVDDLKSKANESPFMTILMTRLLFFPFDLVNYISGFLRINFKGFFLATLIGIIPGASVFVIAGSAFHNQKIESFSQAISDIDITMLYFAAILFIITIVLAKVLKKRQVKV
;
A
#
# COMPACT_ATOMS: atom_id res chain seq x y z
N MET A 1 -28.17 25.98 -0.17
CA MET A 1 -28.54 25.62 1.22
C MET A 1 -27.55 26.26 2.17
N LYS A 2 -28.06 26.94 3.20
CA LYS A 2 -27.26 27.42 4.33
C LYS A 2 -27.19 26.27 5.34
N PHE A 3 -25.99 25.79 5.63
CA PHE A 3 -25.79 24.72 6.62
C PHE A 3 -25.44 25.34 7.98
N ASP A 4 -25.77 24.65 9.07
CA ASP A 4 -25.38 25.09 10.42
C ASP A 4 -23.87 25.06 10.61
N TYR A 5 -23.21 24.06 10.00
CA TYR A 5 -21.77 23.84 10.07
C TYR A 5 -21.17 23.53 8.68
N ASP A 6 -19.88 23.82 8.51
CA ASP A 6 -19.13 23.32 7.36
C ASP A 6 -18.90 21.82 7.47
N VAL A 7 -18.57 21.35 8.68
CA VAL A 7 -18.24 19.95 8.97
C VAL A 7 -18.81 19.51 10.32
N ILE A 8 -19.48 18.36 10.34
CA ILE A 8 -19.80 17.61 11.57
C ILE A 8 -18.83 16.44 11.69
N VAL A 9 -18.27 16.22 12.87
CA VAL A 9 -17.43 15.07 13.21
C VAL A 9 -18.13 14.26 14.29
N ILE A 10 -18.33 12.97 14.03
CA ILE A 10 -19.00 12.03 14.95
C ILE A 10 -17.94 11.13 15.59
N GLY A 11 -17.74 11.30 16.90
CA GLY A 11 -16.73 10.61 17.70
C GLY A 11 -15.48 11.45 17.93
N SER A 12 -15.06 11.53 19.19
CA SER A 12 -13.93 12.33 19.69
C SER A 12 -12.69 11.49 20.02
N GLY A 13 -12.54 10.33 19.38
CA GLY A 13 -11.28 9.60 19.37
C GLY A 13 -10.18 10.38 18.63
N SER A 14 -8.96 9.87 18.66
CA SER A 14 -7.77 10.50 18.07
C SER A 14 -7.96 11.01 16.62
N GLY A 15 -8.57 10.21 15.75
CA GLY A 15 -8.91 10.60 14.39
C GLY A 15 -9.92 11.75 14.31
N GLY A 16 -10.99 11.67 15.11
CA GLY A 16 -12.04 12.70 15.19
C GLY A 16 -11.51 14.03 15.72
N LEU A 17 -10.69 14.00 16.78
CA LEU A 17 -10.01 15.19 17.30
C LEU A 17 -9.05 15.79 16.27
N THR A 18 -8.25 14.95 15.59
CA THR A 18 -7.34 15.41 14.52
C THR A 18 -8.11 16.17 13.44
N VAL A 19 -9.24 15.64 12.98
CA VAL A 19 -10.09 16.29 11.96
C VAL A 19 -10.71 17.57 12.49
N SER A 20 -11.27 17.53 13.69
CA SER A 20 -12.01 18.66 14.25
C SER A 20 -11.10 19.86 14.52
N ILE A 21 -9.98 19.62 15.19
CA ILE A 21 -8.96 20.64 15.49
C ILE A 21 -8.38 21.20 14.19
N GLY A 22 -7.98 20.33 13.25
CA GLY A 22 -7.33 20.78 12.02
C GLY A 22 -8.25 21.55 11.06
N LEU A 23 -9.55 21.24 11.02
CA LEU A 23 -10.52 22.01 10.22
C LEU A 23 -10.94 23.30 10.90
N ALA A 24 -11.12 23.30 12.22
CA ALA A 24 -11.39 24.52 12.97
C ALA A 24 -10.23 25.52 12.85
N GLY A 25 -8.99 25.05 13.00
CA GLY A 25 -7.78 25.85 12.77
C GLY A 25 -7.63 26.35 11.33
N ALA A 26 -8.27 25.70 10.35
CA ALA A 26 -8.35 26.16 8.96
C ALA A 26 -9.56 27.10 8.69
N GLY A 27 -10.21 27.59 9.76
CA GLY A 27 -11.32 28.55 9.68
C GLY A 27 -12.67 27.94 9.30
N LYS A 28 -12.85 26.61 9.40
CA LYS A 28 -14.15 25.96 9.16
C LYS A 28 -15.01 25.98 10.40
N LYS A 29 -16.32 26.14 10.23
CA LYS A 29 -17.29 26.00 11.32
C LYS A 29 -17.53 24.51 11.58
N VAL A 30 -16.97 23.99 12.67
CA VAL A 30 -16.98 22.56 13.01
C VAL A 30 -17.89 22.26 14.20
N ALA A 31 -18.67 21.18 14.13
CA ALA A 31 -19.31 20.56 15.30
C ALA A 31 -18.68 19.18 15.56
N LEU A 32 -18.20 18.94 16.79
CA LEU A 32 -17.74 17.65 17.26
C LEU A 32 -18.80 17.04 18.20
N ILE A 33 -19.25 15.83 17.90
CA ILE A 33 -20.27 15.11 18.67
C ILE A 33 -19.64 13.90 19.36
N GLU A 34 -19.80 13.76 20.67
CA GLU A 34 -19.33 12.62 21.46
C GLU A 34 -20.41 12.12 22.42
N LYS A 35 -20.62 10.80 22.48
CA LYS A 35 -21.62 10.18 23.37
C LYS A 35 -21.07 9.83 24.75
N GLY A 36 -19.75 9.62 24.87
CA GLY A 36 -19.09 9.19 26.09
C GLY A 36 -18.01 10.15 26.55
N PHE A 37 -16.88 9.61 27.01
CA PHE A 37 -15.72 10.41 27.37
C PHE A 37 -15.01 10.94 26.12
N PHE A 38 -14.60 12.21 26.18
CA PHE A 38 -13.71 12.79 25.18
C PHE A 38 -12.35 12.09 25.15
N GLY A 39 -11.66 12.14 24.01
CA GLY A 39 -10.42 11.39 23.76
C GLY A 39 -10.64 9.98 23.23
N GLY A 40 -11.88 9.48 23.30
CA GLY A 40 -12.28 8.15 22.84
C GLY A 40 -11.50 7.02 23.54
N ASP A 41 -11.37 5.87 22.87
CA ASP A 41 -10.74 4.69 23.44
C ASP A 41 -9.28 4.92 23.88
N CYS A 42 -8.51 5.66 23.08
CA CYS A 42 -7.07 5.86 23.30
C CYS A 42 -6.76 6.46 24.67
N THR A 43 -7.46 7.53 25.06
CA THR A 43 -7.30 8.17 26.38
C THR A 43 -7.95 7.35 27.50
N ASN A 44 -9.12 6.77 27.23
CA ASN A 44 -9.99 6.28 28.30
C ASN A 44 -9.77 4.80 28.66
N PHE A 45 -9.58 3.96 27.65
CA PHE A 45 -9.70 2.50 27.73
C PHE A 45 -8.59 1.74 26.98
N GLY A 46 -7.64 2.46 26.41
CA GLY A 46 -6.67 1.94 25.45
C GLY A 46 -5.26 2.37 25.77
N CYS A 47 -4.64 3.12 24.87
CA CYS A 47 -3.21 3.40 24.88
C CYS A 47 -2.73 4.10 26.16
N VAL A 48 -3.42 5.13 26.63
CA VAL A 48 -2.99 5.89 27.82
C VAL A 48 -2.96 5.00 29.07
N PRO A 49 -4.08 4.38 29.51
CA PRO A 49 -4.06 3.56 30.71
C PRO A 49 -3.21 2.31 30.54
N SER A 50 -3.16 1.70 29.35
CA SER A 50 -2.35 0.49 29.16
C SER A 50 -0.85 0.78 29.23
N LYS A 51 -0.37 1.86 28.62
CA LYS A 51 1.06 2.24 28.66
C LYS A 51 1.46 2.78 30.02
N ALA A 52 0.56 3.48 30.71
CA ALA A 52 0.76 3.82 32.12
C ALA A 52 0.88 2.57 32.99
N PHE A 53 0.01 1.57 32.80
CA PHE A 53 0.03 0.32 33.56
C PHE A 53 1.33 -0.45 33.33
N ILE A 54 1.76 -0.60 32.07
CA ILE A 54 3.05 -1.21 31.73
C ILE A 54 4.20 -0.52 32.46
N ASP A 55 4.29 0.82 32.39
CA ASP A 55 5.37 1.57 33.03
C ASP A 55 5.37 1.43 34.56
N ILE A 56 4.21 1.55 35.20
CA ILE A 56 4.09 1.47 36.66
C ILE A 56 4.37 0.05 37.15
N ALA A 57 3.79 -0.96 36.50
CA ALA A 57 4.01 -2.37 36.85
C ALA A 57 5.48 -2.77 36.65
N LYS A 58 6.13 -2.30 35.58
CA LYS A 58 7.56 -2.55 35.33
C LYS A 58 8.47 -1.97 36.43
N LYS A 59 8.12 -0.82 36.99
CA LYS A 59 8.89 -0.18 38.08
C LYS A 59 8.79 -0.92 39.42
N GLY A 60 7.73 -1.70 39.63
CA GLY A 60 7.58 -2.53 40.83
C GLY A 60 7.47 -1.75 42.15
N HIS A 61 7.08 -0.47 42.12
CA HIS A 61 6.96 0.37 43.33
C HIS A 61 5.75 0.00 44.21
N HIS A 62 4.75 -0.67 43.64
CA HIS A 62 3.55 -1.09 44.34
C HIS A 62 3.60 -2.60 44.60
N LYS A 63 3.14 -3.00 45.79
CA LYS A 63 3.13 -4.42 46.19
C LYS A 63 1.93 -5.19 45.62
N ASP A 64 0.86 -4.50 45.24
CA ASP A 64 -0.39 -5.10 44.81
C ASP A 64 -1.00 -4.40 43.57
N ILE A 65 -1.93 -5.10 42.92
CA ILE A 65 -2.56 -4.62 41.68
C ILE A 65 -3.46 -3.40 41.92
N LYS A 66 -4.11 -3.31 43.09
CA LYS A 66 -4.95 -2.17 43.44
C LYS A 66 -4.18 -0.86 43.42
N GLY A 67 -3.02 -0.82 44.09
CA GLY A 67 -2.18 0.38 44.13
C GLY A 67 -1.63 0.78 42.76
N VAL A 68 -1.27 -0.21 41.93
CA VAL A 68 -0.83 0.04 40.55
C VAL A 68 -1.94 0.71 39.74
N LEU A 69 -3.16 0.15 39.76
CA LEU A 69 -4.27 0.67 38.96
C LEU A 69 -4.79 2.02 39.48
N GLU A 70 -4.68 2.30 40.78
CA GLU A 70 -4.96 3.64 41.31
C GLU A 70 -4.06 4.70 40.67
N GLU A 71 -2.76 4.43 40.58
CA GLU A 71 -1.80 5.33 39.93
C GLU A 71 -2.03 5.43 38.41
N VAL A 72 -2.43 4.33 37.75
CA VAL A 72 -2.86 4.35 36.34
C VAL A 72 -4.03 5.32 36.14
N ARG A 73 -5.05 5.23 37.01
CA ARG A 73 -6.22 6.11 36.95
C ARG A 73 -5.84 7.58 37.17
N LYS A 74 -4.92 7.87 38.11
CA LYS A 74 -4.39 9.24 38.34
C LYS A 74 -3.72 9.79 37.08
N ARG A 75 -2.80 9.05 36.46
CA ARG A 75 -2.12 9.50 35.23
C ARG A 75 -3.08 9.67 34.05
N ARG A 76 -4.07 8.78 33.92
CA ARG A 76 -5.13 8.92 32.92
C ARG A 76 -5.94 10.20 33.15
N GLN A 77 -6.26 10.52 34.40
CA GLN A 77 -7.05 11.71 34.74
C GLN A 77 -6.35 13.00 34.30
N VAL A 78 -5.04 13.12 34.50
CA VAL A 78 -4.26 14.28 34.04
C VAL A 78 -4.44 14.53 32.53
N ILE A 79 -4.50 13.47 31.72
CA ILE A 79 -4.73 13.61 30.27
C ILE A 79 -6.20 13.94 29.97
N ARG A 80 -7.15 13.30 30.66
CA ARG A 80 -8.59 13.62 30.53
C ARG A 80 -8.89 15.08 30.82
N ASP A 81 -8.20 15.65 31.80
CA ASP A 81 -8.38 17.05 32.19
C ASP A 81 -7.96 18.00 31.07
N GLU A 82 -7.15 17.58 30.08
CA GLU A 82 -6.82 18.33 28.87
C GLU A 82 -7.83 18.19 27.72
N GLU A 83 -8.73 17.20 27.80
CA GLU A 83 -9.68 16.86 26.74
C GLU A 83 -11.15 17.18 27.12
N THR A 84 -11.37 18.06 28.11
CA THR A 84 -12.73 18.48 28.47
C THR A 84 -13.39 19.28 27.37
N LYS A 85 -14.73 19.36 27.42
CA LYS A 85 -15.53 20.14 26.49
C LYS A 85 -15.02 21.59 26.37
N GLU A 86 -14.76 22.24 27.49
CA GLU A 86 -14.31 23.64 27.55
C GLU A 86 -12.95 23.81 26.88
N LYS A 87 -12.01 22.88 27.10
CA LYS A 87 -10.69 22.93 26.46
C LYS A 87 -10.76 22.64 24.98
N LEU A 88 -11.59 21.70 24.57
CA LEU A 88 -11.81 21.40 23.16
C LEU A 88 -12.47 22.57 22.40
N GLU A 89 -13.44 23.26 23.02
CA GLU A 89 -14.07 24.44 22.41
C GLU A 89 -13.07 25.61 22.18
N LYS A 90 -11.97 25.70 22.95
CA LYS A 90 -10.90 26.70 22.71
C LYS A 90 -10.18 26.54 21.37
N TYR A 91 -10.29 25.39 20.70
CA TYR A 91 -9.77 25.19 19.35
C TYR A 91 -10.69 25.76 18.25
N GLY A 92 -11.78 26.46 18.60
CA GLY A 92 -12.66 27.12 17.63
C GLY A 92 -13.74 26.21 17.02
N MET A 93 -14.07 25.10 17.68
CA MET A 93 -15.14 24.18 17.30
C MET A 93 -16.28 24.19 18.31
N LYS A 94 -17.48 23.81 17.89
CA LYS A 94 -18.58 23.53 18.83
C LYS A 94 -18.48 22.08 19.29
N VAL A 95 -18.51 21.85 20.60
CA VAL A 95 -18.49 20.49 21.16
C VAL A 95 -19.87 20.17 21.73
N ILE A 96 -20.39 19.00 21.36
CA ILE A 96 -21.74 18.54 21.68
C ILE A 96 -21.64 17.15 22.30
N SER A 97 -22.17 17.01 23.51
CA SER A 97 -22.36 15.71 24.14
C SER A 97 -23.70 15.12 23.69
N GLY A 98 -23.71 13.88 23.24
CA GLY A 98 -24.90 13.17 22.80
C GLY A 98 -24.61 12.10 21.74
N PHE A 99 -25.60 11.25 21.49
CA PHE A 99 -25.52 10.19 20.49
C PHE A 99 -25.97 10.71 19.12
N ALA A 100 -25.13 10.55 18.10
CA ALA A 100 -25.43 11.01 16.74
C ALA A 100 -26.09 9.91 15.89
N SER A 101 -27.15 10.24 15.15
CA SER A 101 -27.70 9.39 14.09
C SER A 101 -28.04 10.17 12.82
N PHE A 102 -28.05 9.51 11.66
CA PHE A 102 -28.32 10.14 10.37
C PHE A 102 -29.83 10.23 10.10
N LYS A 103 -30.34 11.45 9.92
CA LYS A 103 -31.68 11.68 9.33
C LYS A 103 -31.63 11.61 7.80
N ASP A 104 -30.57 12.18 7.22
CA ASP A 104 -30.27 12.10 5.78
C ASP A 104 -28.76 12.32 5.55
N LYS A 105 -28.34 12.51 4.29
CA LYS A 105 -26.91 12.68 3.91
C LYS A 105 -26.25 13.97 4.41
N ASN A 106 -27.01 14.96 4.87
CA ASN A 106 -26.55 16.28 5.31
C ASN A 106 -27.02 16.64 6.73
N THR A 107 -27.99 15.90 7.29
CA THR A 107 -28.61 16.17 8.58
C THR A 107 -28.32 15.06 9.59
N VAL A 108 -27.85 15.44 10.77
CA VAL A 108 -27.57 14.56 11.92
C VAL A 108 -28.50 14.92 13.08
N LEU A 109 -29.09 13.91 13.71
CA LEU A 109 -29.84 14.02 14.95
C LEU A 109 -28.90 13.77 16.13
N ILE A 110 -29.05 14.57 17.19
CA ILE A 110 -28.39 14.37 18.49
C ILE A 110 -29.46 13.89 19.46
N ASP A 111 -29.25 12.71 20.03
CA ASP A 111 -30.17 12.03 20.94
C ASP A 111 -31.59 11.84 20.35
N GLY A 112 -31.69 11.76 19.01
CA GLY A 112 -32.95 11.57 18.28
C GLY A 112 -33.83 12.81 18.12
N GLU A 113 -33.51 13.92 18.79
CA GLU A 113 -34.38 15.11 18.84
C GLU A 113 -33.77 16.31 18.11
N LYS A 114 -32.52 16.65 18.43
CA LYS A 114 -31.92 17.90 17.95
C LYS A 114 -31.26 17.71 16.59
N GLU A 115 -31.78 18.42 15.59
CA GLU A 115 -31.23 18.39 14.24
C GLU A 115 -30.12 19.43 14.04
N ILE A 116 -29.02 19.02 13.41
CA ILE A 116 -27.99 19.92 12.91
C ILE A 116 -27.55 19.49 11.50
N THR A 117 -27.20 20.47 10.67
CA THR A 117 -26.86 20.25 9.27
C THR A 117 -25.41 20.60 8.95
N ALA A 118 -24.79 19.85 8.03
CA ALA A 118 -23.45 20.16 7.54
C ALA A 118 -23.21 19.83 6.08
N LYS A 119 -22.28 20.56 5.47
CA LYS A 119 -21.81 20.30 4.11
C LYS A 119 -21.06 18.97 4.02
N ASN A 120 -20.16 18.69 4.97
CA ASN A 120 -19.45 17.41 5.07
C ASN A 120 -19.64 16.78 6.44
N ILE A 121 -19.60 15.45 6.52
CA ILE A 121 -19.69 14.71 7.78
C ILE A 121 -18.55 13.71 7.85
N VAL A 122 -17.89 13.58 8.99
CA VAL A 122 -16.79 12.63 9.22
C VAL A 122 -17.16 11.69 10.36
N ILE A 123 -17.24 10.40 10.05
CA ILE A 123 -17.54 9.32 11.01
C ILE A 123 -16.21 8.78 11.55
N SER A 124 -16.02 8.92 12.86
CA SER A 124 -14.85 8.46 13.61
C SER A 124 -15.28 7.72 14.88
N THR A 125 -16.29 6.84 14.77
CA THR A 125 -16.97 6.20 15.90
C THR A 125 -16.17 5.09 16.57
N GLY A 126 -15.01 4.73 16.03
CA GLY A 126 -14.07 3.79 16.65
C GLY A 126 -14.56 2.33 16.64
N SER A 127 -14.15 1.58 17.66
CA SER A 127 -14.46 0.16 17.83
C SER A 127 -14.73 -0.19 19.30
N HIS A 128 -15.31 -1.36 19.55
CA HIS A 128 -15.57 -1.93 20.88
C HIS A 128 -14.92 -3.31 21.03
N ALA A 129 -14.75 -3.79 22.26
CA ALA A 129 -14.25 -5.14 22.52
C ALA A 129 -15.20 -6.23 22.01
N ASN A 130 -14.70 -7.23 21.30
CA ASN A 130 -15.50 -8.40 20.93
C ASN A 130 -15.66 -9.31 22.15
N ILE A 131 -16.88 -9.36 22.69
CA ILE A 131 -17.24 -10.24 23.81
C ILE A 131 -17.89 -11.50 23.24
N VAL A 132 -17.42 -12.66 23.70
CA VAL A 132 -18.07 -13.96 23.43
C VAL A 132 -18.76 -14.40 24.72
N PRO A 133 -20.07 -14.70 24.70
CA PRO A 133 -20.73 -15.23 25.88
C PRO A 133 -20.13 -16.59 26.24
N ILE A 134 -19.75 -16.74 27.51
CA ILE A 134 -19.27 -18.00 28.09
C ILE A 134 -20.33 -18.43 29.09
N GLU A 135 -20.86 -19.63 28.91
CA GLU A 135 -21.90 -20.18 29.79
C GLU A 135 -21.41 -20.24 31.24
N GLY A 136 -22.24 -19.83 32.19
CA GLY A 136 -21.91 -19.81 33.62
C GLY A 136 -20.93 -18.72 34.07
N LEU A 137 -20.38 -17.89 33.16
CA LEU A 137 -19.47 -16.81 33.52
C LEU A 137 -20.24 -15.52 33.86
N ASP A 138 -20.16 -15.11 35.11
CA ASP A 138 -20.80 -13.89 35.61
C ASP A 138 -20.25 -12.61 34.94
N LYS A 139 -21.14 -11.70 34.54
CA LYS A 139 -20.76 -10.42 33.91
C LYS A 139 -19.79 -9.57 34.75
N LYS A 140 -19.90 -9.61 36.08
CA LYS A 140 -19.01 -8.89 37.02
C LYS A 140 -17.57 -9.40 37.03
N ASP A 141 -17.35 -10.61 36.53
CA ASP A 141 -16.03 -11.25 36.46
C ASP A 141 -15.41 -11.16 35.06
N ILE A 142 -16.14 -10.59 34.10
CA ILE A 142 -15.66 -10.34 32.75
C ILE A 142 -14.97 -8.98 32.68
N PHE A 143 -13.69 -9.03 32.34
CA PHE A 143 -12.93 -7.87 31.92
C PHE A 143 -12.81 -7.75 30.40
N THR A 144 -12.76 -6.52 29.94
CA THR A 144 -12.34 -6.10 28.61
C THR A 144 -11.37 -4.92 28.78
N ASN A 145 -10.85 -4.36 27.69
CA ASN A 145 -10.05 -3.14 27.78
C ASN A 145 -10.85 -1.94 28.34
N GLU A 146 -12.19 -1.99 28.30
CA GLU A 146 -13.06 -0.90 28.71
C GLU A 146 -13.25 -0.80 30.24
N ASN A 147 -13.08 -1.90 30.98
CA ASN A 147 -13.32 -1.92 32.44
C ASN A 147 -12.14 -2.42 33.27
N VAL A 148 -11.13 -3.06 32.67
CA VAL A 148 -9.99 -3.68 33.40
C VAL A 148 -9.23 -2.69 34.29
N PHE A 149 -9.15 -1.42 33.86
CA PHE A 149 -8.43 -0.38 34.60
C PHE A 149 -9.23 0.21 35.78
N GLU A 150 -10.50 -0.14 35.90
CA GLU A 150 -11.37 0.28 37.01
C GLU A 150 -11.40 -0.75 38.16
N LEU A 151 -10.56 -1.78 38.12
CA LEU A 151 -10.43 -2.72 39.24
C LEU A 151 -9.93 -1.98 40.49
N GLU A 152 -10.71 -2.09 41.58
CA GLU A 152 -10.44 -1.45 42.90
C GLU A 152 -10.13 -2.45 44.01
N GLU A 153 -10.19 -3.75 43.71
CA GLU A 153 -9.88 -4.85 44.61
C GLU A 153 -8.60 -5.59 44.18
N ASN A 154 -7.97 -6.28 45.11
CA ASN A 154 -6.84 -7.16 44.80
C ASN A 154 -7.35 -8.51 44.30
N ILE A 155 -6.73 -9.03 43.25
CA ILE A 155 -6.99 -10.36 42.69
C ILE A 155 -5.72 -11.19 42.71
N LYS A 156 -5.86 -12.51 42.74
CA LYS A 156 -4.77 -13.49 42.69
C LYS A 156 -4.69 -14.21 41.36
N GLU A 157 -5.82 -14.55 40.75
CA GLU A 157 -5.88 -15.34 39.52
C GLU A 157 -6.58 -14.59 38.37
N LEU A 158 -5.88 -14.36 37.27
CA LEU A 158 -6.41 -13.75 36.05
C LEU A 158 -6.28 -14.71 34.86
N VAL A 159 -7.41 -15.04 34.24
CA VAL A 159 -7.42 -15.77 32.96
C VAL A 159 -7.64 -14.79 31.81
N ILE A 160 -6.79 -14.83 30.80
CA ILE A 160 -6.86 -13.97 29.61
C ILE A 160 -7.22 -14.82 28.40
N ILE A 161 -8.33 -14.52 27.74
CA ILE A 161 -8.78 -15.21 26.53
C ILE A 161 -8.38 -14.36 25.32
N GLY A 162 -7.28 -14.74 24.67
CA GLY A 162 -6.72 -14.09 23.48
C GLY A 162 -5.29 -13.60 23.68
N GLY A 163 -4.33 -14.29 23.07
CA GLY A 163 -2.91 -13.94 23.05
C GLY A 163 -2.54 -12.92 21.97
N GLY A 164 -3.36 -11.89 21.78
CA GLY A 164 -3.08 -10.75 20.90
C GLY A 164 -2.31 -9.64 21.60
N TYR A 165 -2.21 -8.46 20.99
CA TYR A 165 -1.44 -7.34 21.56
C TYR A 165 -1.96 -6.93 22.95
N ILE A 166 -3.26 -6.67 23.07
CA ILE A 166 -3.90 -6.26 24.34
C ILE A 166 -3.70 -7.35 25.40
N GLY A 167 -3.95 -8.61 25.05
CA GLY A 167 -3.81 -9.72 25.99
C GLY A 167 -2.37 -9.89 26.49
N CYS A 168 -1.37 -9.77 25.61
CA CYS A 168 0.04 -9.88 25.99
C CYS A 168 0.53 -8.68 26.83
N GLU A 169 0.17 -7.45 26.45
CA GLU A 169 0.54 -6.25 27.24
C GLU A 169 -0.03 -6.32 28.66
N LEU A 170 -1.31 -6.69 28.79
CA LEU A 170 -1.95 -6.80 30.10
C LEU A 170 -1.45 -8.02 30.86
N ALA A 171 -1.19 -9.15 30.21
CA ALA A 171 -0.64 -10.34 30.87
C ALA A 171 0.64 -10.02 31.64
N GLU A 172 1.60 -9.38 31.00
CA GLU A 172 2.87 -9.06 31.64
C GLU A 172 2.70 -7.98 32.72
N SER A 173 1.82 -7.01 32.51
CA SER A 173 1.56 -5.95 33.49
C SER A 173 0.92 -6.51 34.78
N PHE A 174 -0.04 -7.42 34.65
CA PHE A 174 -0.65 -8.11 35.79
C PHE A 174 0.35 -9.05 36.49
N ALA A 175 1.15 -9.80 35.72
CA ALA A 175 2.19 -10.67 36.29
C ALA A 175 3.25 -9.88 37.07
N ASN A 176 3.70 -8.74 36.54
CA ASN A 176 4.61 -7.82 37.24
C ASN A 176 3.95 -7.16 38.48
N SER A 177 2.63 -7.27 38.62
CA SER A 177 1.84 -6.77 39.77
C SER A 177 1.41 -7.89 40.72
N ASN A 178 2.13 -9.00 40.74
CA ASN A 178 1.92 -10.18 41.61
C ASN A 178 0.57 -10.91 41.41
N VAL A 179 0.03 -10.90 40.19
CA VAL A 179 -1.15 -11.69 39.81
C VAL A 179 -0.73 -12.92 39.01
N ASN A 180 -1.27 -14.09 39.35
CA ASN A 180 -1.08 -15.31 38.55
C ASN A 180 -1.88 -15.18 37.25
N VAL A 181 -1.18 -15.22 36.12
CA VAL A 181 -1.81 -15.02 34.80
C VAL A 181 -1.78 -16.32 34.00
N THR A 182 -2.93 -16.68 33.44
CA THR A 182 -3.05 -17.73 32.42
C THR A 182 -3.62 -17.19 31.13
N ILE A 183 -2.89 -17.34 30.02
CA ILE A 183 -3.33 -16.94 28.67
C ILE A 183 -3.90 -18.16 27.94
N LEU A 184 -5.15 -18.07 27.51
CA LEU A 184 -5.77 -19.01 26.57
C LEU A 184 -5.67 -18.47 25.16
N GLN A 185 -5.02 -19.23 24.28
CA GLN A 185 -4.82 -18.85 22.88
C GLN A 185 -5.31 -19.96 21.97
N ARG A 186 -6.29 -19.64 21.11
CA ARG A 186 -6.87 -20.60 20.17
C ARG A 186 -5.90 -21.08 19.08
N ASN A 187 -4.88 -20.28 18.78
CA ASN A 187 -3.88 -20.59 17.76
C ASN A 187 -2.62 -21.21 18.37
N LYS A 188 -1.73 -21.71 17.51
CA LYS A 188 -0.45 -22.32 17.91
C LYS A 188 0.53 -21.33 18.55
N ASN A 189 0.40 -20.04 18.24
CA ASN A 189 1.35 -18.98 18.61
C ASN A 189 0.60 -17.82 19.26
N LEU A 190 1.25 -17.15 20.22
CA LEU A 190 0.90 -15.77 20.60
C LEU A 190 1.14 -14.83 19.41
N ILE A 191 0.56 -13.63 19.45
CA ILE A 191 0.74 -12.55 18.46
C ILE A 191 0.80 -13.05 17.01
N PRO A 192 -0.21 -13.81 16.53
CA PRO A 192 -0.10 -14.65 15.32
C PRO A 192 0.08 -13.87 14.00
N ARG A 193 0.01 -12.54 14.03
CA ARG A 193 0.27 -11.64 12.90
C ARG A 193 1.73 -11.19 12.80
N GLU A 194 2.55 -11.49 13.80
CA GLU A 194 3.96 -11.12 13.87
C GLU A 194 4.88 -12.25 13.38
N GLU A 195 6.19 -11.98 13.32
CA GLU A 195 7.20 -13.00 12.97
C GLU A 195 7.17 -14.16 13.99
N GLY A 196 7.25 -15.41 13.50
CA GLY A 196 7.22 -16.59 14.38
C GLY A 196 8.28 -16.56 15.48
N LYS A 197 9.49 -16.09 15.14
CA LYS A 197 10.59 -15.88 16.08
C LYS A 197 10.27 -14.86 17.19
N SER A 198 9.43 -13.86 16.90
CA SER A 198 8.96 -12.90 17.91
C SER A 198 7.98 -13.56 18.87
N SER A 199 7.08 -14.42 18.38
CA SER A 199 6.19 -15.21 19.25
C SER A 199 6.97 -16.16 20.15
N GLU A 200 7.94 -16.89 19.59
CA GLU A 200 8.79 -17.82 20.36
C GLU A 200 9.59 -17.10 21.46
N LEU A 201 10.11 -15.91 21.15
CA LEU A 201 10.81 -15.08 22.12
C LEU A 201 9.87 -14.63 23.25
N LEU A 202 8.68 -14.13 22.90
CA LEU A 202 7.70 -13.65 23.87
C LEU A 202 7.22 -14.79 24.79
N GLU A 203 6.92 -15.96 24.22
CA GLU A 203 6.46 -17.13 24.97
C GLU A 203 7.50 -17.55 26.02
N LYS A 204 8.78 -17.63 25.65
CA LYS A 204 9.87 -17.94 26.59
C LYS A 204 9.99 -16.90 27.72
N ILE A 205 9.87 -15.62 27.38
CA ILE A 205 9.92 -14.53 28.38
C ILE A 205 8.75 -14.66 29.36
N PHE A 206 7.55 -14.90 28.84
CA PHE A 206 6.33 -15.04 29.64
C PHE A 206 6.39 -16.26 30.56
N GLU A 207 6.85 -17.40 30.05
CA GLU A 207 7.06 -18.62 30.85
C GLU A 207 8.09 -18.38 31.96
N SER A 208 9.20 -17.67 31.68
CA SER A 208 10.20 -17.33 32.71
C SER A 208 9.66 -16.40 33.81
N LYS A 209 8.57 -15.68 33.52
CA LYS A 209 7.83 -14.82 34.46
C LYS A 209 6.70 -15.55 35.18
N GLY A 210 6.53 -16.86 34.98
CA GLY A 210 5.44 -17.63 35.58
C GLY A 210 4.07 -17.46 34.91
N ILE A 211 3.99 -16.77 33.76
CA ILE A 211 2.75 -16.65 32.99
C ILE A 211 2.48 -17.99 32.30
N LYS A 212 1.34 -18.61 32.61
CA LYS A 212 0.93 -19.88 31.99
C LYS A 212 0.34 -19.62 30.61
N ILE A 213 0.76 -20.36 29.60
CA ILE A 213 0.27 -20.21 28.22
C ILE A 213 -0.38 -21.51 27.76
N CYS A 214 -1.70 -21.49 27.57
CA CYS A 214 -2.48 -22.61 27.02
C CYS A 214 -2.79 -22.33 25.54
N LYS A 215 -1.98 -22.92 24.66
CA LYS A 215 -2.09 -22.77 23.20
C LYS A 215 -2.99 -23.83 22.62
N ASN A 216 -3.62 -23.52 21.48
CA ASN A 216 -4.66 -24.36 20.87
C ASN A 216 -5.81 -24.70 21.85
N THR A 217 -6.16 -23.78 22.74
CA THR A 217 -7.15 -23.99 23.80
C THR A 217 -8.33 -23.04 23.62
N THR A 218 -9.54 -23.48 23.98
CA THR A 218 -10.77 -22.67 23.98
C THR A 218 -11.47 -22.79 25.33
N ALA A 219 -12.06 -21.69 25.83
CA ALA A 219 -12.92 -21.71 27.00
C ALA A 219 -14.33 -22.18 26.62
N LEU A 220 -14.92 -23.07 27.41
CA LEU A 220 -16.25 -23.63 27.15
C LEU A 220 -17.31 -22.99 28.04
N ARG A 221 -17.12 -23.12 29.36
CA ARG A 221 -18.06 -22.70 30.40
C ARG A 221 -17.30 -22.37 31.69
N ALA A 222 -17.95 -21.68 32.62
CA ALA A 222 -17.47 -21.50 33.98
C ALA A 222 -18.33 -22.31 34.95
N GLU A 223 -17.68 -22.96 35.92
CA GLU A 223 -18.30 -23.71 37.00
C GLU A 223 -17.85 -23.04 38.32
N GLY A 224 -18.66 -22.12 38.84
CA GLY A 224 -18.27 -21.27 39.97
C GLY A 224 -17.07 -20.37 39.62
N LYS A 225 -15.95 -20.53 40.34
CA LYS A 225 -14.70 -19.79 40.11
C LYS A 225 -13.64 -20.59 39.34
N GLU A 226 -14.08 -21.62 38.60
CA GLU A 226 -13.23 -22.42 37.73
C GLU A 226 -13.70 -22.29 36.28
N LEU A 227 -12.78 -21.96 35.37
CA LEU A 227 -13.03 -21.92 33.94
C LEU A 227 -12.69 -23.28 33.33
N VAL A 228 -13.68 -23.90 32.68
CA VAL A 228 -13.49 -25.16 31.96
C VAL A 228 -12.97 -24.85 30.57
N ILE A 229 -11.79 -25.39 30.27
CA ILE A 229 -11.10 -25.23 28.99
C ILE A 229 -11.00 -26.55 28.25
N LEU A 230 -10.96 -26.47 26.92
CA LEU A 230 -10.77 -27.61 26.03
C LEU A 230 -9.58 -27.36 25.11
N ASP A 231 -8.62 -28.28 25.15
CA ASP A 231 -7.53 -28.32 24.18
C ASP A 231 -8.03 -28.89 22.85
N LYS A 232 -7.61 -28.31 21.72
CA LYS A 232 -8.06 -28.69 20.37
C LYS A 232 -7.79 -30.14 19.98
N ASP A 233 -6.92 -30.85 20.70
CA ASP A 233 -6.71 -32.30 20.51
C ASP A 233 -7.91 -33.12 21.04
N GLY A 234 -8.92 -32.46 21.63
CA GLY A 234 -10.27 -32.97 21.86
C GLY A 234 -10.42 -34.00 22.97
N LYS A 235 -9.37 -34.27 23.75
CA LYS A 235 -9.35 -35.42 24.68
C LYS A 235 -9.37 -35.07 26.17
N LYS A 236 -9.13 -33.81 26.57
CA LYS A 236 -9.12 -33.42 28.00
C LYS A 236 -9.74 -32.05 28.23
N GLU A 237 -10.83 -32.02 28.98
CA GLU A 237 -11.24 -30.82 29.70
C GLU A 237 -10.29 -30.60 30.87
N ARG A 238 -9.95 -29.33 31.14
CA ARG A 238 -9.19 -28.93 32.33
C ARG A 238 -9.90 -27.76 32.99
N LYS A 239 -9.83 -27.69 34.32
CA LYS A 239 -10.35 -26.58 35.10
C LYS A 239 -9.21 -25.66 35.51
N ILE A 240 -9.42 -24.36 35.37
CA ILE A 240 -8.45 -23.33 35.74
C ILE A 240 -9.13 -22.34 36.69
N PRO A 241 -8.59 -22.11 37.90
CA PRO A 241 -9.16 -21.14 38.82
C PRO A 241 -9.03 -19.71 38.25
N PHE A 242 -10.00 -18.86 38.54
CA PHE A 242 -9.95 -17.45 38.19
C PHE A 242 -10.66 -16.60 39.25
N ASP A 243 -10.16 -15.38 39.48
CA ASP A 243 -10.94 -14.32 40.12
C ASP A 243 -11.69 -13.51 39.06
N LYS A 244 -10.98 -13.18 37.96
CA LYS A 244 -11.46 -12.42 36.81
C LYS A 244 -11.01 -13.05 35.50
N VAL A 245 -11.79 -12.82 34.43
CA VAL A 245 -11.51 -13.28 33.07
C VAL A 245 -11.45 -12.10 32.11
N LEU A 246 -10.28 -11.81 31.54
CA LEU A 246 -10.12 -10.78 30.52
C LEU A 246 -10.35 -11.35 29.12
N ILE A 247 -11.36 -10.84 28.42
CA ILE A 247 -11.64 -11.17 27.02
C ILE A 247 -10.88 -10.21 26.10
N ALA A 248 -9.89 -10.73 25.38
CA ALA A 248 -9.01 -10.01 24.47
C ALA A 248 -9.04 -10.59 23.04
N LEU A 249 -10.25 -10.90 22.55
CA LEU A 249 -10.49 -11.62 21.28
C LEU A 249 -10.50 -10.73 20.02
N GLY A 250 -10.07 -9.47 20.14
CA GLY A 250 -10.11 -8.46 19.08
C GLY A 250 -11.25 -7.47 19.26
N ARG A 251 -11.46 -6.62 18.25
CA ARG A 251 -12.40 -5.48 18.34
C ARG A 251 -13.32 -5.41 17.13
N GLY A 252 -14.56 -4.99 17.36
CA GLY A 252 -15.62 -4.81 16.35
C GLY A 252 -15.87 -3.34 16.05
N ALA A 253 -16.21 -3.00 14.80
CA ALA A 253 -16.46 -1.62 14.39
C ALA A 253 -17.75 -1.06 15.02
N ASN A 254 -17.73 0.21 15.45
CA ASN A 254 -18.92 0.88 15.98
C ASN A 254 -19.80 1.42 14.85
N VAL A 255 -20.72 0.59 14.37
CA VAL A 255 -21.62 0.91 13.24
C VAL A 255 -23.11 0.91 13.60
N ASN A 256 -23.48 0.46 14.81
CA ASN A 256 -24.86 0.32 15.24
C ASN A 256 -25.43 1.65 15.77
N GLY A 257 -26.74 1.86 15.58
CA GLY A 257 -27.48 3.03 16.06
C GLY A 257 -27.30 4.31 15.25
N LEU A 258 -26.37 4.37 14.30
CA LEU A 258 -26.09 5.58 13.53
C LEU A 258 -27.12 5.88 12.41
N ASP A 259 -28.06 4.99 12.12
CA ASP A 259 -29.05 5.13 11.03
C ASP A 259 -28.47 5.44 9.64
N MET A 260 -27.25 4.95 9.39
CA MET A 260 -26.44 5.19 8.18
C MET A 260 -27.15 4.84 6.84
N LYS A 261 -28.19 4.01 6.86
CA LYS A 261 -29.01 3.71 5.67
C LYS A 261 -29.71 4.97 5.14
N ASN A 262 -30.16 5.86 6.03
CA ASN A 262 -30.83 7.12 5.67
C ASN A 262 -29.91 8.06 4.87
N ALA A 263 -28.59 7.94 5.07
CA ALA A 263 -27.57 8.70 4.36
C ALA A 263 -26.97 7.95 3.15
N ASN A 264 -27.52 6.80 2.76
CA ASN A 264 -27.02 5.93 1.69
C ASN A 264 -25.54 5.52 1.87
N ILE A 265 -25.16 5.18 3.11
CA ILE A 265 -23.82 4.70 3.46
C ILE A 265 -23.80 3.17 3.45
N LYS A 266 -22.85 2.56 2.72
CA LYS A 266 -22.62 1.11 2.69
C LYS A 266 -21.75 0.67 3.88
N PHE A 267 -22.29 -0.19 4.72
CA PHE A 267 -21.59 -0.76 5.87
C PHE A 267 -22.08 -2.18 6.16
N ASP A 268 -21.28 -2.94 6.91
CA ASP A 268 -21.69 -4.19 7.55
C ASP A 268 -21.08 -4.28 8.97
N GLN A 269 -21.25 -5.41 9.65
CA GLN A 269 -20.70 -5.63 11.00
C GLN A 269 -19.16 -5.55 11.05
N LYS A 270 -18.46 -5.64 9.90
CA LYS A 270 -17.01 -5.50 9.82
C LYS A 270 -16.59 -4.03 9.64
N GLY A 271 -17.52 -3.12 9.39
CA GLY A 271 -17.28 -1.67 9.33
C GLY A 271 -17.86 -0.97 8.10
N ILE A 272 -17.53 0.31 7.98
CA ILE A 272 -17.96 1.21 6.91
C ILE A 272 -17.06 1.03 5.68
N THR A 273 -17.68 0.91 4.49
CA THR A 273 -16.93 0.82 3.23
C THR A 273 -16.54 2.21 2.74
N ILE A 274 -15.27 2.38 2.36
CA ILE A 274 -14.73 3.65 1.88
C ILE A 274 -14.00 3.51 0.53
N ASP A 275 -13.86 4.63 -0.18
CA ASP A 275 -12.96 4.77 -1.32
C ASP A 275 -11.52 5.16 -0.89
N LYS A 276 -10.62 5.31 -1.87
CA LYS A 276 -9.21 5.69 -1.64
C LYS A 276 -9.00 7.08 -1.02
N PHE A 277 -10.05 7.90 -0.92
CA PHE A 277 -10.04 9.24 -0.32
C PHE A 277 -10.72 9.26 1.05
N ASN A 278 -11.04 8.09 1.61
CA ASN A 278 -11.80 7.91 2.85
C ASN A 278 -13.27 8.38 2.76
N ARG A 279 -13.85 8.49 1.56
CA ARG A 279 -15.28 8.78 1.39
C ARG A 279 -16.10 7.50 1.44
N THR A 280 -17.28 7.59 2.04
CA THR A 280 -18.29 6.52 2.00
C THR A 280 -18.96 6.46 0.62
N SER A 281 -19.98 5.61 0.45
CA SER A 281 -20.86 5.65 -0.74
C SER A 281 -21.61 6.98 -0.90
N SER A 282 -21.75 7.77 0.17
CA SER A 282 -22.19 9.15 0.10
C SER A 282 -20.99 10.10 -0.02
N LYS A 283 -20.91 10.86 -1.12
CA LYS A 283 -19.69 11.60 -1.52
C LYS A 283 -19.28 12.73 -0.58
N ASN A 284 -20.18 13.23 0.25
CA ASN A 284 -19.93 14.27 1.25
C ASN A 284 -19.66 13.71 2.65
N ILE A 285 -19.71 12.39 2.82
CA ILE A 285 -19.50 11.72 4.11
C ILE A 285 -18.23 10.90 4.05
N TYR A 286 -17.39 11.06 5.06
CA TYR A 286 -16.10 10.39 5.21
C TYR A 286 -16.15 9.44 6.42
N ALA A 287 -15.30 8.40 6.41
CA ALA A 287 -15.10 7.54 7.57
C ALA A 287 -13.60 7.27 7.77
N ILE A 288 -13.16 7.29 9.04
CA ILE A 288 -11.75 7.14 9.43
C ILE A 288 -11.62 6.27 10.69
N GLY A 289 -10.43 5.73 10.91
CA GLY A 289 -10.10 4.94 12.10
C GLY A 289 -10.77 3.57 12.11
N ASP A 290 -11.03 3.07 13.32
CA ASP A 290 -11.41 1.67 13.54
C ASP A 290 -12.81 1.30 13.05
N CYS A 291 -13.68 2.28 12.78
CA CYS A 291 -15.01 2.01 12.23
C CYS A 291 -14.98 1.65 10.74
N VAL A 292 -13.83 1.83 10.07
CA VAL A 292 -13.65 1.54 8.65
C VAL A 292 -13.37 0.05 8.44
N LYS A 293 -14.07 -0.53 7.47
CA LYS A 293 -13.94 -1.96 7.15
C LYS A 293 -12.52 -2.31 6.69
N GLY A 294 -11.94 -3.31 7.36
CA GLY A 294 -10.62 -3.85 7.01
C GLY A 294 -9.43 -2.97 7.41
N ASN A 295 -9.67 -1.84 8.08
CA ASN A 295 -8.58 -1.03 8.63
C ASN A 295 -7.89 -1.76 9.78
N PRO A 296 -6.55 -1.75 9.83
CA PRO A 296 -5.82 -1.99 11.06
C PRO A 296 -6.24 -1.00 12.15
N GLN A 297 -6.44 -1.47 13.38
CA GLN A 297 -6.95 -0.66 14.48
C GLN A 297 -5.79 -0.03 15.25
N PHE A 298 -5.29 1.10 14.75
CA PHE A 298 -4.18 1.83 15.35
C PHE A 298 -4.45 3.33 15.38
N THR A 299 -4.15 3.96 16.52
CA THR A 299 -4.33 5.41 16.76
C THR A 299 -3.61 6.27 15.71
N HIS A 300 -2.35 5.93 15.36
CA HIS A 300 -1.59 6.68 14.36
C HIS A 300 -2.14 6.53 12.94
N LEU A 301 -2.80 5.40 12.62
CA LEU A 301 -3.51 5.26 11.34
C LEU A 301 -4.74 6.17 11.32
N ALA A 302 -5.55 6.18 12.37
CA ALA A 302 -6.71 7.06 12.47
C ALA A 302 -6.32 8.54 12.33
N ASN A 303 -5.20 8.96 12.96
CA ASN A 303 -4.66 10.32 12.82
C ASN A 303 -4.20 10.62 11.40
N ASN A 304 -3.49 9.68 10.74
CA ASN A 304 -3.05 9.85 9.36
C ASN A 304 -4.24 9.95 8.37
N GLU A 305 -5.26 9.11 8.56
CA GLU A 305 -6.51 9.21 7.79
C GLU A 305 -7.23 10.53 8.03
N GLY A 306 -7.30 10.99 9.28
CA GLY A 306 -7.82 12.30 9.63
C GLY A 306 -7.12 13.43 8.87
N ARG A 307 -5.78 13.46 8.88
CA ARG A 307 -4.99 14.44 8.09
C ARG A 307 -5.29 14.38 6.59
N GLY A 308 -5.45 13.18 6.04
CA GLY A 308 -5.86 12.98 4.66
C GLY A 308 -7.25 13.54 4.34
N VAL A 309 -8.22 13.31 5.24
CA VAL A 309 -9.59 13.83 5.12
C VAL A 309 -9.62 15.35 5.23
N ILE A 310 -8.90 15.96 6.18
CA ILE A 310 -8.77 17.42 6.31
C ILE A 310 -8.33 18.02 4.98
N ARG A 311 -7.24 17.51 4.40
CA ARG A 311 -6.75 17.94 3.08
C ARG A 311 -7.83 17.81 2.00
N ASN A 312 -8.52 16.68 1.95
CA ASN A 312 -9.51 16.38 0.92
C ASN A 312 -10.81 17.21 1.06
N ILE A 313 -11.11 17.72 2.27
CA ILE A 313 -12.21 18.65 2.53
C ILE A 313 -11.80 20.08 2.15
N LEU A 314 -10.59 20.51 2.52
CA LEU A 314 -10.09 21.87 2.24
C LEU A 314 -9.77 22.10 0.76
N VAL A 315 -9.29 21.08 0.05
CA VAL A 315 -8.88 21.17 -1.37
C VAL A 315 -9.60 20.11 -2.22
N PRO A 316 -10.93 20.25 -2.43
CA PRO A 316 -11.75 19.19 -3.02
C PRO A 316 -11.46 18.93 -4.51
N PHE A 317 -10.80 19.87 -5.20
CA PHE A 317 -10.41 19.78 -6.61
C PHE A 317 -9.04 19.10 -6.83
N LEU A 318 -8.22 18.93 -5.77
CA LEU A 318 -6.91 18.24 -5.81
C LEU A 318 -6.82 17.13 -4.77
N LYS A 319 -7.88 16.31 -4.69
CA LYS A 319 -7.96 15.19 -3.74
C LYS A 319 -6.81 14.21 -3.98
N LYS A 320 -6.18 13.78 -2.88
CA LYS A 320 -5.13 12.76 -2.90
C LYS A 320 -5.59 11.53 -2.15
N SER A 321 -5.23 10.36 -2.67
CA SER A 321 -5.45 9.11 -1.96
C SER A 321 -4.76 9.14 -0.61
N VAL A 322 -5.46 8.67 0.42
CA VAL A 322 -4.89 8.55 1.76
C VAL A 322 -4.01 7.31 1.79
N LYS A 323 -2.69 7.51 1.85
CA LYS A 323 -1.75 6.41 1.92
C LYS A 323 -1.85 5.72 3.27
N LYS A 324 -1.95 4.38 3.25
CA LYS A 324 -1.86 3.50 4.42
C LYS A 324 -0.62 2.61 4.37
N SER A 325 0.27 2.86 3.41
CA SER A 325 1.54 2.16 3.24
C SER A 325 2.49 2.49 4.38
N VAL A 326 3.37 1.54 4.75
CA VAL A 326 4.38 1.69 5.82
C VAL A 326 3.75 1.95 7.20
N LEU A 327 2.80 1.10 7.59
CA LEU A 327 2.17 1.18 8.90
C LEU A 327 3.06 0.52 9.98
N PRO A 328 3.54 1.26 10.99
CA PRO A 328 4.22 0.67 12.14
C PRO A 328 3.23 -0.02 13.08
N ALA A 329 3.66 -1.07 13.75
CA ALA A 329 2.95 -1.76 14.83
C ALA A 329 3.93 -2.03 15.97
N VAL A 330 3.52 -1.82 17.22
CA VAL A 330 4.36 -2.03 18.40
C VAL A 330 3.54 -2.70 19.50
N LEU A 331 4.07 -3.80 20.02
CA LEU A 331 3.65 -4.45 21.26
C LEU A 331 4.54 -3.94 22.39
N TYR A 332 3.93 -3.36 23.42
CA TYR A 332 4.65 -2.68 24.51
C TYR A 332 4.89 -3.56 25.75
N THR A 333 5.22 -4.83 25.55
CA THR A 333 5.79 -5.68 26.61
C THR A 333 7.18 -5.17 27.02
N ASN A 334 7.72 -5.60 28.17
CA ASN A 334 9.04 -5.17 28.65
C ASN A 334 10.14 -5.41 27.62
N THR A 335 10.06 -6.55 26.91
CA THR A 335 10.72 -6.77 25.63
C THR A 335 9.73 -6.41 24.53
N GLU A 336 9.84 -5.20 24.00
CA GLU A 336 8.92 -4.70 22.99
C GLU A 336 9.09 -5.46 21.68
N ILE A 337 8.00 -5.59 20.90
CA ILE A 337 8.03 -6.14 19.55
C ILE A 337 7.48 -5.09 18.59
N ALA A 338 8.35 -4.54 17.76
CA ALA A 338 8.03 -3.49 16.81
C ALA A 338 8.22 -3.98 15.37
N ARG A 339 7.23 -3.74 14.50
CA ARG A 339 7.22 -4.16 13.10
C ARG A 339 6.83 -3.03 12.17
N VAL A 340 7.44 -3.01 10.99
CA VAL A 340 6.97 -2.23 9.85
C VAL A 340 7.10 -3.05 8.56
N GLY A 341 6.16 -2.88 7.64
CA GLY A 341 6.16 -3.62 6.38
C GLY A 341 5.73 -5.08 6.51
N LYS A 342 6.12 -5.89 5.52
CA LYS A 342 5.72 -7.30 5.40
C LYS A 342 6.73 -8.22 6.08
N THR A 343 6.24 -9.25 6.75
CA THR A 343 7.09 -10.31 7.31
C THR A 343 7.75 -11.13 6.20
N GLY A 344 8.78 -11.91 6.54
CA GLY A 344 9.45 -12.78 5.57
C GLY A 344 8.48 -13.74 4.87
N THR A 345 7.51 -14.30 5.60
CA THR A 345 6.50 -15.23 5.05
C THR A 345 5.47 -14.51 4.17
N GLU A 346 5.06 -13.29 4.53
CA GLU A 346 4.18 -12.47 3.69
C GLU A 346 4.85 -12.06 2.38
N LEU A 347 6.15 -11.77 2.40
CA LEU A 347 6.90 -11.37 1.21
C LEU A 347 6.96 -12.46 0.14
N LEU A 348 6.93 -13.74 0.53
CA LEU A 348 6.93 -14.87 -0.41
C LEU A 348 5.66 -14.95 -1.27
N LYS A 349 4.60 -14.22 -0.93
CA LYS A 349 3.40 -14.06 -1.78
C LYS A 349 3.65 -13.15 -2.98
N TYR A 350 4.68 -12.32 -2.92
CA TYR A 350 4.95 -11.24 -3.89
C TYR A 350 6.31 -11.36 -4.58
N TYR A 351 7.23 -12.08 -3.94
CA TYR A 351 8.62 -12.20 -4.37
C TYR A 351 9.06 -13.65 -4.29
N SER A 352 9.96 -14.04 -5.18
CA SER A 352 10.64 -15.32 -5.06
C SER A 352 11.61 -15.27 -3.89
N LYS A 353 11.92 -16.42 -3.27
CA LYS A 353 12.88 -16.48 -2.14
C LYS A 353 14.23 -15.84 -2.50
N ASP A 354 14.67 -15.98 -3.75
CA ASP A 354 15.92 -15.41 -4.24
C ASP A 354 15.89 -13.89 -4.38
N ASP A 355 14.71 -13.26 -4.51
CA ASP A 355 14.57 -11.80 -4.57
C ASP A 355 14.84 -11.11 -3.22
N ILE A 356 14.82 -11.88 -2.13
CA ILE A 356 14.83 -11.34 -0.77
C ILE A 356 16.15 -11.72 -0.10
N VAL A 357 16.81 -10.75 0.51
CA VAL A 357 17.92 -10.99 1.43
C VAL A 357 17.46 -10.60 2.82
N THR A 358 17.39 -11.58 3.71
CA THR A 358 17.03 -11.36 5.12
C THR A 358 18.29 -11.36 5.97
N LYS A 359 18.45 -10.33 6.81
CA LYS A 359 19.52 -10.25 7.81
C LYS A 359 18.92 -10.12 9.19
N THR A 360 19.49 -10.84 10.14
CA THR A 360 19.09 -10.80 11.55
C THR A 360 20.34 -10.66 12.41
N LEU A 361 20.37 -9.68 13.29
CA LEU A 361 21.39 -9.53 14.33
C LEU A 361 20.71 -9.46 15.70
N TYR A 362 21.44 -9.78 16.75
CA TYR A 362 20.92 -9.93 18.12
C TYR A 362 21.36 -8.79 19.02
N PHE A 363 20.56 -8.49 20.04
CA PHE A 363 20.88 -7.45 21.03
C PHE A 363 22.13 -7.81 21.85
N SER A 364 22.44 -9.10 22.04
CA SER A 364 23.69 -9.59 22.65
C SER A 364 24.97 -9.20 21.89
N GLY A 365 24.86 -8.79 20.62
CA GLY A 365 25.96 -8.24 19.82
C GLY A 365 26.09 -6.71 19.90
N ASN A 366 25.26 -6.03 20.68
CA ASN A 366 25.26 -4.57 20.81
C ASN A 366 25.83 -4.14 22.17
N ASP A 367 26.83 -3.25 22.15
CA ASP A 367 27.54 -2.82 23.36
C ASP A 367 26.62 -2.05 24.32
N ARG A 368 25.71 -1.21 23.80
CA ARG A 368 24.75 -0.51 24.67
C ARG A 368 23.83 -1.48 25.39
N SER A 369 23.40 -2.55 24.73
CA SER A 369 22.57 -3.59 25.34
C SER A 369 23.31 -4.35 26.44
N LYS A 370 24.60 -4.67 26.25
CA LYS A 370 25.45 -5.27 27.29
C LYS A 370 25.62 -4.35 28.50
N LEU A 371 25.84 -3.06 28.25
CA LEU A 371 26.00 -2.06 29.32
C LEU A 371 24.72 -1.81 30.14
N THR A 372 23.55 -2.28 29.68
CA THR A 372 22.28 -2.11 30.38
C THR A 372 21.57 -3.43 30.66
N ASP A 373 22.28 -4.55 30.60
CA ASP A 373 21.75 -5.91 30.82
C ASP A 373 20.48 -6.23 29.99
N ASP A 374 20.38 -5.64 28.80
CA ASP A 374 19.22 -5.71 27.90
C ASP A 374 19.58 -6.47 26.60
N GLU A 375 20.24 -7.61 26.72
CA GLU A 375 20.80 -8.37 25.59
C GLU A 375 19.78 -9.26 24.86
N VAL A 376 18.61 -9.45 25.45
CA VAL A 376 17.53 -10.30 24.91
C VAL A 376 16.86 -9.58 23.73
N GLY A 377 16.92 -10.21 22.55
CA GLY A 377 16.21 -9.69 21.38
C GLY A 377 16.97 -9.80 20.06
N PHE A 378 16.34 -9.29 19.00
CA PHE A 378 16.91 -9.24 17.67
C PHE A 378 16.36 -8.08 16.82
N VAL A 379 17.12 -7.68 15.82
CA VAL A 379 16.67 -6.85 14.68
C VAL A 379 16.74 -7.73 13.44
N LYS A 380 15.60 -7.91 12.77
CA LYS A 380 15.46 -8.63 11.50
C LYS A 380 14.98 -7.66 10.43
N ILE A 381 15.70 -7.57 9.31
CA ILE A 381 15.31 -6.74 8.16
C ILE A 381 15.32 -7.59 6.89
N ASN A 382 14.23 -7.47 6.12
CA ASN A 382 14.09 -8.07 4.80
C ASN A 382 14.37 -7.01 3.73
N PHE A 383 15.37 -7.27 2.89
CA PHE A 383 15.79 -6.37 1.82
C PHE A 383 15.45 -6.96 0.46
N LYS A 384 15.12 -6.12 -0.53
CA LYS A 384 15.14 -6.52 -1.94
C LYS A 384 16.60 -6.67 -2.36
N ARG A 385 16.95 -7.85 -2.91
CA ARG A 385 18.29 -8.18 -3.41
C ARG A 385 18.78 -7.12 -4.40
N VAL A 386 20.10 -6.91 -4.44
CA VAL A 386 20.81 -5.85 -5.18
C VAL A 386 20.47 -4.42 -4.74
N SER A 387 19.21 -3.99 -4.84
CA SER A 387 18.78 -2.60 -4.59
C SER A 387 18.93 -2.17 -3.12
N GLY A 388 18.87 -3.11 -2.18
CA GLY A 388 18.88 -2.82 -0.74
C GLY A 388 17.64 -2.08 -0.26
N LYS A 389 16.55 -2.06 -1.03
CA LYS A 389 15.26 -1.50 -0.58
C LYS A 389 14.73 -2.31 0.59
N ILE A 390 14.33 -1.65 1.67
CA ILE A 390 13.72 -2.31 2.83
C ILE A 390 12.28 -2.71 2.47
N LEU A 391 11.97 -4.00 2.61
CA LEU A 391 10.66 -4.57 2.32
C LEU A 391 9.81 -4.78 3.59
N GLY A 392 10.50 -4.94 4.72
CA GLY A 392 9.89 -5.03 6.03
C GLY A 392 10.96 -5.31 7.09
N ALA A 393 10.62 -5.02 8.34
CA ALA A 393 11.51 -5.19 9.47
C ALA A 393 10.75 -5.50 10.76
N THR A 394 11.44 -6.20 11.64
CA THR A 394 10.98 -6.55 12.98
C THR A 394 12.12 -6.32 13.96
N ILE A 395 11.84 -5.59 15.03
CA ILE A 395 12.73 -5.37 16.16
C ILE A 395 12.02 -5.97 17.37
N ALA A 396 12.67 -6.93 18.03
CA ALA A 396 12.22 -7.45 19.31
C ALA A 396 13.31 -7.16 20.33
N GLY A 397 13.03 -6.38 21.36
CA GLY A 397 14.03 -5.92 22.33
C GLY A 397 13.60 -4.64 23.06
N THR A 398 14.31 -4.30 24.13
CA THR A 398 14.02 -3.10 24.92
C THR A 398 14.16 -1.83 24.05
N LYS A 399 13.13 -0.96 24.05
CA LYS A 399 13.00 0.25 23.21
C LYS A 399 12.84 0.00 21.70
N ALA A 400 12.31 -1.16 21.29
CA ALA A 400 12.02 -1.45 19.88
C ALA A 400 11.10 -0.40 19.23
N GLY A 401 10.10 0.10 19.96
CA GLY A 401 9.15 1.12 19.52
C GLY A 401 9.81 2.46 19.20
N GLU A 402 10.86 2.83 19.95
CA GLU A 402 11.66 4.05 19.72
C GLU A 402 12.67 3.89 18.57
N MET A 403 13.10 2.66 18.28
CA MET A 403 14.01 2.36 17.18
C MET A 403 13.29 2.27 15.83
N LEU A 404 12.03 1.81 15.82
CA LEU A 404 11.24 1.55 14.61
C LEU A 404 11.06 2.78 13.68
N PRO A 405 10.88 4.03 14.16
CA PRO A 405 10.71 5.21 13.32
C PRO A 405 11.83 5.43 12.29
N ILE A 406 13.06 4.99 12.57
CA ILE A 406 14.18 5.03 11.61
C ILE A 406 13.84 4.23 10.35
N LEU A 407 13.29 3.02 10.54
CA LEU A 407 12.91 2.12 9.45
C LEU A 407 11.63 2.57 8.76
N VAL A 408 10.66 3.11 9.50
CA VAL A 408 9.45 3.72 8.93
C VAL A 408 9.82 4.87 7.99
N SER A 409 10.66 5.79 8.46
CA SER A 409 11.13 6.93 7.66
C SER A 409 11.92 6.46 6.43
N ALA A 410 12.81 5.48 6.60
CA ALA A 410 13.55 4.91 5.50
C ALA A 410 12.65 4.28 4.43
N MET A 411 11.63 3.52 4.83
CA MET A 411 10.69 2.89 3.91
C MET A 411 9.81 3.92 3.19
N GLU A 412 9.25 4.90 3.90
CA GLU A 412 8.38 5.93 3.30
C GLU A 412 9.14 6.78 2.28
N ASN A 413 10.43 7.03 2.52
CA ASN A 413 11.30 7.84 1.65
C ASN A 413 12.17 7.01 0.68
N ASN A 414 11.93 5.69 0.57
CA ASN A 414 12.70 4.77 -0.28
C ASN A 414 14.24 4.85 -0.07
N ILE A 415 14.68 5.01 1.19
CA ILE A 415 16.09 4.99 1.58
C ILE A 415 16.57 3.53 1.60
N SER A 416 17.65 3.23 0.87
CA SER A 416 18.22 1.89 0.78
C SER A 416 19.15 1.57 1.95
N ALA A 417 19.40 0.27 2.19
CA ALA A 417 20.37 -0.24 3.15
C ALA A 417 21.75 0.40 2.99
N TYR A 418 22.20 0.64 1.75
CA TYR A 418 23.47 1.30 1.47
C TYR A 418 23.54 2.72 2.02
N LYS A 419 22.44 3.47 1.97
CA LYS A 419 22.39 4.84 2.51
C LYS A 419 22.42 4.80 4.03
N ILE A 420 21.65 3.92 4.67
CA ILE A 420 21.65 3.75 6.14
C ILE A 420 23.04 3.31 6.64
N SER A 421 23.69 2.39 5.93
CA SER A 421 25.05 1.91 6.24
C SER A 421 26.09 3.03 6.24
N LYS A 422 25.93 4.04 5.38
CA LYS A 422 26.80 5.23 5.32
C LYS A 422 26.44 6.32 6.32
N THR A 423 25.28 6.27 6.94
CA THR A 423 24.86 7.27 7.94
C THR A 423 25.61 7.06 9.24
N ILE A 424 26.08 8.15 9.84
CA ILE A 424 26.72 8.15 11.15
C ILE A 424 25.63 8.01 12.23
N PHE A 425 25.71 6.95 13.04
CA PHE A 425 24.85 6.73 14.20
C PHE A 425 25.64 7.09 15.46
N ALA A 426 24.97 7.71 16.44
CA ALA A 426 25.58 7.94 17.74
C ALA A 426 25.94 6.60 18.42
N TYR A 427 27.09 6.57 19.08
CA TYR A 427 27.61 5.39 19.80
C TYR A 427 27.86 5.73 21.28
N PRO A 428 27.54 4.82 22.22
CA PRO A 428 26.84 3.54 22.03
C PRO A 428 25.31 3.71 22.09
N THR A 429 24.59 3.27 21.06
CA THR A 429 23.11 3.24 21.06
C THR A 429 22.57 1.88 20.59
N LYS A 430 21.36 1.51 21.05
CA LYS A 430 20.67 0.29 20.56
C LYS A 430 20.28 0.43 19.09
N ALA A 431 19.96 1.65 18.64
CA ALA A 431 19.65 1.96 17.25
C ALA A 431 20.79 1.62 16.28
N GLU A 432 22.05 1.63 16.74
CA GLU A 432 23.20 1.19 15.96
C GLU A 432 23.04 -0.23 15.41
N LEU A 433 22.26 -1.10 16.07
CA LEU A 433 21.98 -2.45 15.60
C LEU A 433 21.25 -2.44 14.23
N ILE A 434 20.41 -1.45 13.95
CA ILE A 434 19.79 -1.26 12.63
C ILE A 434 20.87 -1.00 11.57
N LYS A 435 21.84 -0.12 11.88
CA LYS A 435 22.97 0.16 11.00
C LYS A 435 23.80 -1.10 10.76
N LYS A 436 24.15 -1.86 11.82
CA LYS A 436 24.91 -3.13 11.70
C LYS A 436 24.19 -4.16 10.84
N VAL A 437 22.86 -4.26 10.91
CA VAL A 437 22.08 -5.15 10.02
C VAL A 437 22.19 -4.69 8.55
N CYS A 438 22.15 -3.38 8.29
CA CYS A 438 22.36 -2.84 6.96
C CYS A 438 23.80 -3.06 6.48
N ASP A 439 24.80 -2.87 7.32
CA ASP A 439 26.22 -3.15 7.02
C ASP A 439 26.39 -4.64 6.65
N SER A 440 25.76 -5.55 7.40
CA SER A 440 25.76 -6.99 7.10
C SER A 440 25.13 -7.31 5.73
N PHE A 441 24.09 -6.57 5.33
CA PHE A 441 23.54 -6.68 3.98
C PHE A 441 24.56 -6.21 2.92
N VAL A 442 25.17 -5.03 3.13
CA VAL A 442 26.15 -4.47 2.19
C VAL A 442 27.36 -5.38 2.01
N ILE A 443 27.93 -5.88 3.12
CA ILE A 443 29.07 -6.81 3.10
C ILE A 443 28.68 -8.09 2.34
N HIS A 444 27.50 -8.65 2.60
CA HIS A 444 27.02 -9.82 1.87
C HIS A 444 26.89 -9.57 0.37
N THR A 445 26.35 -8.41 -0.03
CA THR A 445 26.15 -8.09 -1.45
C THR A 445 27.48 -7.81 -2.16
N LEU A 446 28.39 -7.04 -1.54
CA LEU A 446 29.72 -6.78 -2.12
C LEU A 446 30.59 -8.04 -2.18
N GLY A 447 30.55 -8.87 -1.14
CA GLY A 447 31.27 -10.15 -1.12
C GLY A 447 30.78 -11.14 -2.17
N ASN A 448 29.55 -10.98 -2.67
CA ASN A 448 28.94 -11.84 -3.69
C ASN A 448 28.71 -11.12 -5.03
N ILE A 449 29.48 -10.07 -5.33
CA ILE A 449 29.19 -9.17 -6.47
C ILE A 449 29.02 -9.88 -7.81
N LYS A 450 29.78 -10.95 -8.08
CA LYS A 450 29.64 -11.77 -9.31
C LYS A 450 28.28 -12.46 -9.39
N ASN A 451 27.83 -13.06 -8.29
CA ASN A 451 26.54 -13.73 -8.20
C ASN A 451 25.38 -12.71 -8.26
N GLU A 452 25.55 -11.57 -7.61
CA GLU A 452 24.58 -10.47 -7.61
C GLU A 452 24.46 -9.83 -9.00
N ALA A 453 25.57 -9.67 -9.73
CA ALA A 453 25.57 -9.22 -11.13
C ALA A 453 24.88 -10.24 -12.04
N LYS A 454 25.17 -11.53 -11.90
CA LYS A 454 24.48 -12.60 -12.65
C LYS A 454 22.98 -12.59 -12.38
N TYR A 455 22.58 -12.40 -11.12
CA TYR A 455 21.19 -12.27 -10.74
C TYR A 455 20.55 -11.03 -11.37
N TYR A 456 21.19 -9.87 -11.29
CA TYR A 456 20.71 -8.63 -11.88
C TYR A 456 20.50 -8.76 -13.40
N ILE A 457 21.47 -9.34 -14.11
CA ILE A 457 21.38 -9.60 -15.55
C ILE A 457 20.22 -10.55 -15.85
N LYS A 458 20.07 -11.62 -15.08
CA LYS A 458 18.93 -12.55 -15.23
C LYS A 458 17.59 -11.85 -14.99
N ASP A 459 17.52 -10.99 -13.98
CA ASP A 459 16.27 -10.31 -13.64
C ASP A 459 15.89 -9.24 -14.68
N ASN A 460 16.90 -8.57 -15.24
CA ASN A 460 16.78 -7.46 -16.21
C ASN A 460 17.24 -7.83 -17.62
N ILE A 461 17.10 -9.10 -18.01
CA ILE A 461 17.67 -9.62 -19.26
C ILE A 461 17.24 -8.83 -20.50
N LEU A 462 16.00 -8.33 -20.52
CA LEU A 462 15.50 -7.52 -21.65
C LEU A 462 16.23 -6.18 -21.74
N GLN A 463 16.47 -5.51 -20.62
CA GLN A 463 17.21 -4.23 -20.59
C GLN A 463 18.65 -4.45 -21.01
N VAL A 464 19.27 -5.54 -20.55
CA VAL A 464 20.63 -5.92 -20.94
C VAL A 464 20.70 -6.23 -22.43
N VAL A 465 19.81 -7.09 -22.94
CA VAL A 465 19.73 -7.42 -24.38
C VAL A 465 19.50 -6.17 -25.21
N THR A 466 18.59 -5.30 -24.79
CA THR A 466 18.31 -4.01 -25.45
C THR A 466 19.56 -3.12 -25.48
N ALA A 467 20.21 -2.94 -24.35
CA ALA A 467 21.44 -2.15 -24.25
C ALA A 467 22.57 -2.73 -25.10
N THR A 468 22.70 -4.06 -25.14
CA THR A 468 23.69 -4.76 -25.96
C THR A 468 23.38 -4.61 -27.45
N ILE A 469 22.11 -4.75 -27.88
CA ILE A 469 21.70 -4.52 -29.27
C ILE A 469 22.03 -3.08 -29.68
N TRP A 470 21.69 -2.10 -28.84
CA TRP A 470 22.03 -0.70 -29.08
C TRP A 470 23.53 -0.46 -29.17
N PHE A 471 24.30 -1.05 -28.25
CA PHE A 471 25.76 -0.96 -28.29
C PHE A 471 26.32 -1.54 -29.59
N ILE A 472 25.84 -2.71 -30.01
CA ILE A 472 26.26 -3.35 -31.27
C ILE A 472 25.86 -2.49 -32.48
N ILE A 473 24.62 -1.99 -32.56
CA ILE A 473 24.16 -1.14 -33.67
C ILE A 473 25.01 0.13 -33.76
N ILE A 474 25.19 0.84 -32.64
CA ILE A 474 25.94 2.09 -32.59
C ILE A 474 27.41 1.84 -32.93
N PHE A 475 28.02 0.81 -32.32
CA PHE A 475 29.41 0.45 -32.59
C PHE A 475 29.61 0.03 -34.05
N SER A 476 28.72 -0.80 -34.60
CA SER A 476 28.80 -1.27 -35.99
C SER A 476 28.63 -0.13 -36.98
N PHE A 477 27.72 0.81 -36.70
CA PHE A 477 27.54 2.03 -37.49
C PHE A 477 28.82 2.87 -37.50
N PHE A 478 29.40 3.20 -36.34
CA PHE A 478 30.63 3.97 -36.26
C PHE A 478 31.85 3.24 -36.83
N TYR A 479 31.90 1.92 -36.68
CA TYR A 479 32.95 1.08 -37.25
C TYR A 479 32.86 1.06 -38.79
N TYR A 480 31.66 0.83 -39.35
CA TYR A 480 31.43 0.85 -40.79
C TYR A 480 31.74 2.23 -41.38
N LYS A 481 31.30 3.30 -40.70
CA LYS A 481 31.63 4.69 -41.06
C LYS A 481 33.14 4.89 -41.17
N LYS A 482 33.90 4.50 -40.14
CA LYS A 482 35.35 4.65 -40.09
C LYS A 482 36.07 3.81 -41.15
N MET A 483 35.64 2.56 -41.35
CA MET A 483 36.29 1.64 -42.29
C MET A 483 36.12 2.04 -43.75
N ASN A 484 34.97 2.63 -44.10
CA ASN A 484 34.68 3.03 -45.47
C ASN A 484 34.93 4.52 -45.73
N ASN A 485 35.42 5.25 -44.72
CA ASN A 485 35.63 6.70 -44.76
C ASN A 485 34.41 7.48 -45.28
N LEU A 486 33.21 7.05 -44.88
CA LEU A 486 31.94 7.65 -45.28
C LEU A 486 31.50 8.68 -44.24
N ASP A 487 30.74 9.69 -44.67
CA ASP A 487 29.97 10.51 -43.74
C ASP A 487 28.63 9.82 -43.39
N VAL A 488 27.85 10.46 -42.50
CA VAL A 488 26.55 9.92 -42.09
C VAL A 488 25.53 9.95 -43.23
N GLU A 489 25.64 10.93 -44.12
CA GLU A 489 24.73 11.13 -45.25
C GLU A 489 24.91 10.03 -46.30
N GLN A 490 26.13 9.75 -46.72
CA GLN A 490 26.48 8.69 -47.65
C GLN A 490 26.02 7.32 -47.15
N ILE A 491 26.16 7.04 -45.84
CA ILE A 491 25.69 5.76 -45.26
C ILE A 491 24.17 5.66 -45.35
N ALA A 492 23.45 6.73 -45.01
CA ALA A 492 22.00 6.75 -45.08
C ALA A 492 21.51 6.59 -46.53
N ILE A 493 22.17 7.23 -47.49
CA ILE A 493 21.90 7.09 -48.93
C ILE A 493 22.17 5.66 -49.41
N ASN A 494 23.29 5.04 -48.99
CA ASN A 494 23.62 3.67 -49.36
C ASN A 494 22.57 2.68 -48.82
N ILE A 495 22.14 2.84 -47.57
CA ILE A 495 21.08 2.02 -46.97
C ILE A 495 19.77 2.21 -47.72
N TYR A 496 19.39 3.46 -48.01
CA TYR A 496 18.19 3.79 -48.77
C TYR A 496 18.21 3.10 -50.13
N ASN A 497 19.25 3.32 -50.94
CA ASN A 497 19.39 2.77 -52.28
C ASN A 497 19.44 1.23 -52.28
N PHE A 498 20.04 0.62 -51.26
CA PHE A 498 20.05 -0.84 -51.11
C PHE A 498 18.64 -1.41 -50.85
N ILE A 499 17.88 -0.77 -49.97
CA ILE A 499 16.54 -1.23 -49.60
C ILE A 499 15.53 -0.95 -50.71
N SER A 500 15.57 0.24 -51.31
CA SER A 500 14.65 0.64 -52.39
C SER A 500 14.97 -0.06 -53.72
N GLY A 501 16.26 -0.32 -54.01
CA GLY A 501 16.71 -0.95 -55.24
C GLY A 501 16.55 -2.48 -55.29
N ASN A 502 16.32 -3.15 -54.15
CA ASN A 502 16.18 -4.61 -54.08
C ASN A 502 14.80 -5.03 -53.55
N MET A 503 13.82 -5.10 -54.46
CA MET A 503 12.43 -5.41 -54.09
C MET A 503 12.21 -6.84 -53.56
N ALA A 504 13.17 -7.75 -53.77
CA ALA A 504 13.09 -9.12 -53.26
C ALA A 504 13.45 -9.22 -51.77
N ILE A 505 14.36 -8.38 -51.28
CA ILE A 505 14.92 -8.48 -49.91
C ILE A 505 14.57 -7.24 -49.07
N GLY A 506 14.54 -6.05 -49.68
CA GLY A 506 14.31 -4.77 -49.02
C GLY A 506 13.05 -4.73 -48.14
N PRO A 507 11.87 -5.14 -48.65
CA PRO A 507 10.65 -5.21 -47.84
C PRO A 507 10.78 -6.11 -46.60
N PHE A 508 11.44 -7.26 -46.73
CA PHE A 508 11.65 -8.18 -45.60
C PHE A 508 12.55 -7.57 -44.52
N ILE A 509 13.63 -6.90 -44.92
CA ILE A 509 14.53 -6.20 -43.98
C ILE A 509 13.77 -5.10 -43.24
N TYR A 510 12.98 -4.29 -43.98
CA TYR A 510 12.15 -3.24 -43.40
C TYR A 510 11.14 -3.80 -42.39
N ILE A 511 10.37 -4.83 -42.77
CA ILE A 511 9.36 -5.46 -41.90
C ILE A 511 10.02 -6.05 -40.65
N LEU A 512 11.16 -6.73 -40.80
CA LEU A 512 11.89 -7.31 -39.68
C LEU A 512 12.36 -6.23 -38.70
N PHE A 513 12.95 -5.14 -39.22
CA PHE A 513 13.42 -4.02 -38.40
C PHE A 513 12.25 -3.32 -37.69
N TYR A 514 11.11 -3.14 -38.38
CA TYR A 514 9.90 -2.60 -37.79
C TYR A 514 9.37 -3.52 -36.67
N ALA A 515 9.34 -4.84 -36.90
CA ALA A 515 8.83 -5.80 -35.93
C ALA A 515 9.63 -5.79 -34.62
N ILE A 516 10.97 -5.66 -34.68
CA ILE A 516 11.83 -5.60 -33.48
C ILE A 516 11.91 -4.22 -32.83
N ARG A 517 11.34 -3.19 -33.47
CA ARG A 517 11.29 -1.81 -32.99
C ARG A 517 10.97 -1.64 -31.50
N PRO A 518 10.04 -2.41 -30.88
CA PRO A 518 9.73 -2.26 -29.46
C PRO A 518 10.94 -2.57 -28.56
N VAL A 519 11.86 -3.44 -28.98
CA VAL A 519 13.08 -3.73 -28.22
C VAL A 519 14.11 -2.62 -28.44
N VAL A 520 14.27 -2.17 -29.69
CA VAL A 520 15.24 -1.13 -30.01
C VAL A 520 14.73 0.28 -29.75
N LEU A 521 13.50 0.51 -29.27
CA LEU A 521 12.96 1.84 -28.93
C LEU A 521 13.06 2.89 -30.06
N PHE A 522 13.08 2.46 -31.32
CA PHE A 522 13.13 3.38 -32.46
C PHE A 522 11.74 3.98 -32.75
N PRO A 523 11.61 5.26 -33.17
CA PRO A 523 10.30 5.89 -33.36
C PRO A 523 9.44 5.22 -34.45
N ALA A 524 8.20 4.85 -34.11
CA ALA A 524 7.25 4.24 -35.06
C ALA A 524 6.95 5.15 -36.25
N THR A 525 6.68 6.42 -35.97
CA THR A 525 6.33 7.44 -36.97
C THR A 525 7.42 7.60 -38.03
N LEU A 526 8.69 7.55 -37.63
CA LEU A 526 9.81 7.65 -38.55
C LEU A 526 9.90 6.40 -39.45
N MET A 527 9.72 5.21 -38.89
CA MET A 527 9.70 3.98 -39.69
C MET A 527 8.54 3.97 -40.71
N THR A 528 7.35 4.36 -40.26
CA THR A 528 6.17 4.44 -41.12
C THR A 528 6.36 5.44 -42.26
N PHE A 529 6.95 6.61 -41.97
CA PHE A 529 7.33 7.59 -42.99
C PHE A 529 8.39 7.04 -43.95
N MET A 530 9.43 6.37 -43.44
CA MET A 530 10.46 5.75 -44.26
C MET A 530 9.90 4.71 -45.23
N SER A 531 8.84 3.98 -44.87
CA SER A 531 8.18 3.04 -45.79
C SER A 531 7.70 3.71 -47.07
N GLY A 532 7.12 4.91 -46.91
CA GLY A 532 6.63 5.70 -48.03
C GLY A 532 7.76 6.14 -48.95
N ALA A 533 8.86 6.61 -48.38
CA ALA A 533 10.05 6.99 -49.12
C ALA A 533 10.68 5.78 -49.84
N LEU A 534 10.75 4.62 -49.18
CA LEU A 534 11.42 3.43 -49.70
C LEU A 534 10.61 2.69 -50.79
N PHE A 535 9.28 2.57 -50.60
CA PHE A 535 8.45 1.65 -51.39
C PHE A 535 7.27 2.34 -52.09
N GLY A 536 7.14 3.66 -51.96
CA GLY A 536 6.00 4.40 -52.48
C GLY A 536 4.71 4.15 -51.68
N PRO A 537 3.57 4.71 -52.13
CA PRO A 537 2.38 4.83 -51.28
C PRO A 537 1.70 3.48 -51.02
N TRP A 538 1.45 2.67 -52.05
CA TRP A 538 0.65 1.44 -51.90
C TRP A 538 1.42 0.30 -51.24
N LEU A 539 2.63 0.03 -51.73
CA LEU A 539 3.49 -1.01 -51.16
C LEU A 539 4.02 -0.59 -49.79
N GLY A 540 4.33 0.70 -49.60
CA GLY A 540 4.68 1.25 -48.29
C GLY A 540 3.56 1.06 -47.26
N ILE A 541 2.29 1.26 -47.64
CA ILE A 541 1.15 0.99 -46.75
C ILE A 541 1.10 -0.49 -46.41
N ALA A 542 1.15 -1.38 -47.42
CA ALA A 542 1.08 -2.82 -47.20
C ALA A 542 2.18 -3.33 -46.26
N PHE A 543 3.44 -2.97 -46.51
CA PHE A 543 4.58 -3.40 -45.70
C PHE A 543 4.56 -2.78 -44.30
N THR A 544 4.14 -1.52 -44.17
CA THR A 544 3.93 -0.88 -42.86
C THR A 544 2.87 -1.60 -42.06
N LEU A 545 1.72 -1.95 -42.65
CA LEU A 545 0.66 -2.65 -41.92
C LEU A 545 1.14 -4.01 -41.39
N VAL A 546 1.92 -4.75 -42.18
CA VAL A 546 2.51 -6.02 -41.73
C VAL A 546 3.52 -5.76 -40.61
N GLY A 547 4.46 -4.84 -40.80
CA GLY A 547 5.50 -4.50 -39.82
C GLY A 547 4.94 -3.97 -38.49
N GLU A 548 3.98 -3.04 -38.54
CA GLU A 548 3.32 -2.45 -37.37
C GLU A 548 2.52 -3.49 -36.58
N ASN A 549 1.80 -4.39 -37.25
CA ASN A 549 1.05 -5.46 -36.56
C ASN A 549 1.99 -6.49 -35.92
N MET A 550 3.07 -6.87 -36.61
CA MET A 550 4.11 -7.75 -36.03
C MET A 550 4.76 -7.08 -34.82
N SER A 551 5.09 -5.79 -34.92
CA SER A 551 5.64 -4.97 -33.85
C SER A 551 4.70 -4.90 -32.65
N ALA A 552 3.42 -4.65 -32.88
CA ALA A 552 2.40 -4.59 -31.83
C ALA A 552 2.19 -5.94 -31.14
N ALA A 553 2.15 -7.03 -31.92
CA ALA A 553 2.07 -8.39 -31.37
C ALA A 553 3.31 -8.72 -30.52
N PHE A 554 4.50 -8.35 -31.00
CA PHE A 554 5.74 -8.58 -30.27
C PHE A 554 5.78 -7.80 -28.95
N ALA A 555 5.42 -6.51 -28.97
CA ALA A 555 5.28 -5.70 -27.75
C ALA A 555 4.21 -6.26 -26.78
N TYR A 556 3.10 -6.76 -27.29
CA TYR A 556 2.06 -7.44 -26.49
C TYR A 556 2.63 -8.69 -25.78
N PHE A 557 3.38 -9.54 -26.50
CA PHE A 557 3.97 -10.73 -25.88
C PHE A 557 5.05 -10.36 -24.86
N LEU A 558 5.87 -9.35 -25.13
CA LEU A 558 6.80 -8.80 -24.14
C LEU A 558 6.07 -8.32 -22.88
N GLY A 559 4.97 -7.58 -23.03
CA GLY A 559 4.12 -7.16 -21.91
C GLY A 559 3.56 -8.34 -21.11
N THR A 560 3.19 -9.42 -21.78
CA THR A 560 2.66 -10.65 -21.15
C THR A 560 3.72 -11.39 -20.32
N VAL A 561 4.94 -11.49 -20.86
CA VAL A 561 6.07 -12.21 -20.23
C VAL A 561 6.66 -11.39 -19.08
N PHE A 562 6.89 -10.09 -19.29
CA PHE A 562 7.64 -9.24 -18.35
C PHE A 562 6.75 -8.41 -17.43
N GLY A 563 5.49 -8.18 -17.79
CA GLY A 563 4.61 -7.29 -17.05
C GLY A 563 4.37 -7.69 -15.59
N LYS A 564 4.42 -9.00 -15.26
CA LYS A 564 4.32 -9.49 -13.87
C LYS A 564 5.40 -8.93 -12.94
N LYS A 565 6.57 -8.55 -13.46
CA LYS A 565 7.69 -8.04 -12.66
C LYS A 565 7.62 -6.53 -12.36
N ILE A 566 6.86 -5.78 -13.17
CA ILE A 566 6.81 -4.30 -13.11
C ILE A 566 5.85 -3.82 -11.99
N ILE A 567 4.86 -4.64 -11.64
CA ILE A 567 3.98 -4.41 -10.49
C ILE A 567 4.70 -4.81 -9.20
N GLY A 568 4.90 -3.84 -8.31
CA GLY A 568 5.27 -4.14 -6.92
C GLY A 568 4.11 -4.73 -6.12
N PRO A 569 4.37 -5.29 -4.92
CA PRO A 569 3.35 -5.86 -4.01
C PRO A 569 2.15 -4.96 -3.74
N ASP A 570 2.34 -3.64 -3.85
CA ASP A 570 1.35 -2.61 -3.49
C ASP A 570 0.40 -2.25 -4.64
N SER A 571 0.61 -2.81 -5.84
CA SER A 571 -0.26 -2.61 -7.02
C SER A 571 -1.37 -3.65 -7.17
N HIS A 572 -1.43 -4.65 -6.28
CA HIS A 572 -2.61 -5.49 -6.11
C HIS A 572 -3.66 -4.71 -5.31
N GLY A 573 -4.56 -4.06 -6.03
CA GLY A 573 -5.60 -3.23 -5.43
C GLY A 573 -6.26 -2.27 -6.42
N GLY A 574 -7.42 -2.68 -6.92
CA GLY A 574 -8.42 -1.80 -7.52
C GLY A 574 -8.15 -1.39 -8.96
N LEU A 575 -7.13 -0.56 -9.23
CA LEU A 575 -7.01 0.09 -10.54
C LEU A 575 -6.57 -0.86 -11.66
N VAL A 576 -5.56 -1.70 -11.43
CA VAL A 576 -5.09 -2.66 -12.45
C VAL A 576 -6.16 -3.73 -12.71
N ASP A 577 -6.79 -4.23 -11.64
CA ASP A 577 -7.84 -5.25 -11.74
C ASP A 577 -9.13 -4.69 -12.38
N ASP A 578 -9.52 -3.46 -12.06
CA ASP A 578 -10.66 -2.75 -12.68
C ASP A 578 -10.37 -2.43 -14.16
N LEU A 579 -9.17 -1.94 -14.49
CA LEU A 579 -8.75 -1.74 -15.88
C LEU A 579 -8.73 -3.05 -16.65
N LYS A 580 -8.25 -4.14 -16.04
CA LYS A 580 -8.24 -5.46 -16.65
C LYS A 580 -9.65 -5.98 -16.88
N SER A 581 -10.56 -5.81 -15.92
CA SER A 581 -11.97 -6.22 -16.05
C SER A 581 -12.63 -5.45 -17.19
N LYS A 582 -12.60 -4.11 -17.13
CA LYS A 582 -13.21 -3.23 -18.15
C LYS A 582 -12.64 -3.43 -19.55
N ALA A 583 -11.31 -3.56 -19.66
CA ALA A 583 -10.68 -3.78 -20.96
C ALA A 583 -11.03 -5.14 -21.57
N ASN A 584 -11.38 -6.14 -20.75
CA ASN A 584 -11.80 -7.46 -21.22
C ASN A 584 -13.31 -7.60 -21.48
N GLU A 585 -14.14 -6.64 -21.06
CA GLU A 585 -15.57 -6.61 -21.42
C GLU A 585 -15.76 -6.36 -22.92
N SER A 586 -14.93 -5.49 -23.53
CA SER A 586 -14.90 -5.29 -24.97
C SER A 586 -13.46 -5.06 -25.47
N PRO A 587 -12.66 -6.13 -25.64
CA PRO A 587 -11.25 -6.04 -26.02
C PRO A 587 -11.02 -5.29 -27.33
N PHE A 588 -11.85 -5.59 -28.35
CA PHE A 588 -11.74 -4.99 -29.67
C PHE A 588 -11.99 -3.47 -29.61
N MET A 589 -13.12 -3.05 -29.03
CA MET A 589 -13.48 -1.62 -28.98
C MET A 589 -12.51 -0.82 -28.11
N THR A 590 -12.06 -1.39 -26.99
CA THR A 590 -11.09 -0.74 -26.11
C THR A 590 -9.81 -0.42 -26.86
N ILE A 591 -9.23 -1.40 -27.56
CA ILE A 591 -7.98 -1.21 -28.29
C ILE A 591 -8.18 -0.31 -29.51
N LEU A 592 -9.26 -0.50 -30.28
CA LEU A 592 -9.55 0.33 -31.44
C LEU A 592 -9.61 1.82 -31.06
N MET A 593 -10.24 2.16 -29.93
CA MET A 593 -10.30 3.54 -29.46
C MET A 593 -8.92 4.10 -29.10
N THR A 594 -8.03 3.30 -28.50
CA THR A 594 -6.67 3.77 -28.21
C THR A 594 -5.87 4.10 -29.48
N ARG A 595 -6.14 3.41 -30.61
CA ARG A 595 -5.53 3.71 -31.91
C ARG A 595 -6.05 5.00 -32.52
N LEU A 596 -7.36 5.24 -32.42
CA LEU A 596 -7.99 6.44 -32.97
C LEU A 596 -7.74 7.71 -32.15
N LEU A 597 -7.39 7.56 -30.86
CA LEU A 597 -7.12 8.67 -29.93
C LEU A 597 -5.63 9.04 -29.80
N PHE A 598 -4.76 8.48 -30.65
CA PHE A 598 -3.31 8.77 -30.70
C PHE A 598 -2.59 8.56 -29.35
N PHE A 599 -2.94 7.51 -28.60
CA PHE A 599 -2.14 7.11 -27.44
C PHE A 599 -0.75 6.60 -27.88
N PRO A 600 0.28 6.70 -27.00
CA PRO A 600 1.62 6.19 -27.32
C PRO A 600 1.57 4.70 -27.71
N PHE A 601 1.91 4.40 -28.96
CA PHE A 601 1.64 3.11 -29.61
C PHE A 601 2.20 1.92 -28.83
N ASP A 602 3.50 1.96 -28.50
CA ASP A 602 4.19 0.89 -27.78
C ASP A 602 3.67 0.70 -26.36
N LEU A 603 3.41 1.81 -25.66
CA LEU A 603 2.92 1.76 -24.30
C LEU A 603 1.59 1.02 -24.22
N VAL A 604 0.68 1.30 -25.15
CA VAL A 604 -0.60 0.58 -25.25
C VAL A 604 -0.38 -0.91 -25.50
N ASN A 605 0.57 -1.29 -26.35
CA ASN A 605 0.86 -2.69 -26.66
C ASN A 605 1.39 -3.45 -25.43
N TYR A 606 2.38 -2.88 -24.74
CA TYR A 606 2.92 -3.46 -23.51
C TYR A 606 1.85 -3.59 -22.42
N ILE A 607 1.05 -2.54 -22.21
CA ILE A 607 -0.04 -2.53 -21.22
C ILE A 607 -1.08 -3.60 -21.58
N SER A 608 -1.43 -3.74 -22.85
CA SER A 608 -2.41 -4.73 -23.30
C SER A 608 -1.97 -6.17 -23.01
N GLY A 609 -0.70 -6.47 -23.27
CA GLY A 609 -0.09 -7.75 -22.92
C GLY A 609 -0.02 -7.98 -21.41
N PHE A 610 0.39 -6.96 -20.68
CA PHE A 610 0.46 -6.97 -19.22
C PHE A 610 -0.90 -7.21 -18.56
N LEU A 611 -1.95 -6.54 -19.03
CA LEU A 611 -3.33 -6.75 -18.57
C LEU A 611 -3.93 -8.07 -19.07
N ARG A 612 -3.24 -8.78 -19.99
CA ARG A 612 -3.73 -9.99 -20.67
C ARG A 612 -5.07 -9.77 -21.35
N ILE A 613 -5.20 -8.67 -22.09
CA ILE A 613 -6.35 -8.41 -22.95
C ILE A 613 -6.41 -9.52 -24.01
N ASN A 614 -7.61 -10.01 -24.35
CA ASN A 614 -7.73 -11.07 -25.37
C ASN A 614 -6.94 -10.73 -26.66
N PHE A 615 -6.00 -11.60 -27.03
CA PHE A 615 -5.08 -11.36 -28.16
C PHE A 615 -5.81 -11.22 -29.51
N LYS A 616 -6.86 -11.99 -29.76
CA LYS A 616 -7.63 -11.89 -31.02
C LYS A 616 -8.28 -10.52 -31.15
N GLY A 617 -8.92 -10.05 -30.08
CA GLY A 617 -9.54 -8.72 -30.04
C GLY A 617 -8.50 -7.60 -30.19
N PHE A 618 -7.37 -7.71 -29.51
CA PHE A 618 -6.24 -6.78 -29.63
C PHE A 618 -5.66 -6.73 -31.05
N PHE A 619 -5.40 -7.89 -31.66
CA PHE A 619 -4.77 -8.01 -32.97
C PHE A 619 -5.67 -7.45 -34.07
N LEU A 620 -6.95 -7.86 -34.13
CA LEU A 620 -7.90 -7.36 -35.12
C LEU A 620 -8.15 -5.85 -34.97
N ALA A 621 -8.28 -5.36 -33.74
CA ALA A 621 -8.46 -3.93 -33.50
C ALA A 621 -7.23 -3.10 -33.90
N THR A 622 -6.02 -3.64 -33.69
CA THR A 622 -4.78 -2.99 -34.12
C THR A 622 -4.67 -3.02 -35.64
N LEU A 623 -4.94 -4.15 -36.29
CA LEU A 623 -4.90 -4.30 -37.75
C LEU A 623 -5.76 -3.26 -38.47
N ILE A 624 -6.98 -3.04 -37.97
CA ILE A 624 -7.91 -2.07 -38.56
C ILE A 624 -7.58 -0.64 -38.10
N GLY A 625 -7.30 -0.46 -36.81
CA GLY A 625 -7.19 0.85 -36.18
C GLY A 625 -5.97 1.66 -36.60
N ILE A 626 -4.90 1.02 -37.08
CA ILE A 626 -3.68 1.70 -37.53
C ILE A 626 -3.78 2.23 -38.96
N ILE A 627 -4.66 1.66 -39.82
CA ILE A 627 -4.71 1.96 -41.25
C ILE A 627 -4.79 3.47 -41.53
N PRO A 628 -5.69 4.25 -40.91
CA PRO A 628 -5.80 5.67 -41.23
C PRO A 628 -4.52 6.45 -40.89
N GLY A 629 -3.94 6.20 -39.71
CA GLY A 629 -2.72 6.88 -39.25
C GLY A 629 -1.49 6.46 -40.06
N ALA A 630 -1.32 5.16 -40.30
CA ALA A 630 -0.24 4.61 -41.10
C ALA A 630 -0.25 5.18 -42.52
N SER A 631 -1.42 5.19 -43.18
CA SER A 631 -1.56 5.72 -44.54
C SER A 631 -1.14 7.19 -44.64
N VAL A 632 -1.49 8.04 -43.67
CA VAL A 632 -1.06 9.46 -43.68
C VAL A 632 0.46 9.58 -43.69
N PHE A 633 1.15 8.89 -42.78
CA PHE A 633 2.61 9.00 -42.66
C PHE A 633 3.34 8.34 -43.83
N VAL A 634 2.83 7.21 -44.34
CA VAL A 634 3.39 6.58 -45.54
C VAL A 634 3.22 7.50 -46.74
N ILE A 635 2.03 8.05 -46.99
CA ILE A 635 1.82 8.92 -48.15
C ILE A 635 2.65 10.20 -48.04
N ALA A 636 2.79 10.77 -46.84
CA ALA A 636 3.70 11.89 -46.62
C ALA A 636 5.16 11.52 -46.94
N GLY A 637 5.59 10.32 -46.55
CA GLY A 637 6.92 9.79 -46.87
C GLY A 637 7.11 9.51 -48.36
N SER A 638 6.05 9.11 -49.07
CA SER A 638 6.08 8.89 -50.52
C SER A 638 6.32 10.14 -51.33
N ALA A 639 6.19 11.33 -50.74
CA ALA A 639 6.64 12.56 -51.35
C ALA A 639 8.16 12.57 -51.63
N PHE A 640 8.92 11.72 -50.93
CA PHE A 640 10.37 11.55 -51.09
C PHE A 640 10.73 10.26 -51.86
N HIS A 641 9.74 9.57 -52.45
CA HIS A 641 9.98 8.30 -53.11
C HIS A 641 10.68 8.49 -54.46
N ASN A 642 11.99 8.27 -54.46
CA ASN A 642 12.83 8.27 -55.65
C ASN A 642 13.55 6.92 -55.80
N GLN A 643 13.65 6.39 -57.03
CA GLN A 643 14.32 5.11 -57.28
C GLN A 643 15.81 5.12 -56.91
N LYS A 644 16.45 6.30 -56.93
CA LYS A 644 17.83 6.51 -56.50
C LYS A 644 18.00 7.93 -55.99
N ILE A 645 18.68 8.10 -54.86
CA ILE A 645 19.03 9.41 -54.29
C ILE A 645 20.56 9.55 -54.31
N GLU A 646 21.06 10.70 -54.79
CA GLU A 646 22.49 11.01 -54.81
C GLU A 646 22.91 11.98 -53.68
N SER A 647 22.00 12.83 -53.21
CA SER A 647 22.18 13.68 -52.01
C SER A 647 20.85 13.98 -51.33
N PHE A 648 20.86 14.30 -50.03
CA PHE A 648 19.63 14.71 -49.33
C PHE A 648 19.10 16.06 -49.81
N SER A 649 19.98 16.98 -50.22
CA SER A 649 19.56 18.26 -50.81
C SER A 649 18.72 18.06 -52.07
N GLN A 650 19.09 17.11 -52.92
CA GLN A 650 18.32 16.75 -54.12
C GLN A 650 17.00 16.06 -53.76
N ALA A 651 17.01 15.15 -52.78
CA ALA A 651 15.77 14.50 -52.33
C ALA A 651 14.74 15.52 -51.78
N ILE A 652 15.20 16.64 -51.23
CA ILE A 652 14.35 17.73 -50.75
C ILE A 652 13.88 18.64 -51.90
N SER A 653 14.70 18.87 -52.94
CA SER A 653 14.26 19.65 -54.11
C SER A 653 13.21 18.93 -54.94
N ASP A 654 13.27 17.60 -54.97
CA ASP A 654 12.46 16.76 -55.85
C ASP A 654 11.20 16.21 -55.14
N ILE A 655 10.76 16.86 -54.06
CA ILE A 655 9.60 16.44 -53.27
C ILE A 655 8.32 16.51 -54.13
N ASP A 656 7.55 15.43 -54.17
CA ASP A 656 6.19 15.44 -54.70
C ASP A 656 5.23 16.12 -53.72
N ILE A 657 5.06 17.42 -53.91
CA ILE A 657 4.15 18.27 -53.11
C ILE A 657 2.70 17.74 -53.15
N THR A 658 2.31 17.06 -54.23
CA THR A 658 0.96 16.47 -54.37
C THR A 658 0.70 15.40 -53.32
N MET A 659 1.71 14.56 -53.03
CA MET A 659 1.63 13.54 -52.00
C MET A 659 1.51 14.15 -50.59
N LEU A 660 2.21 15.27 -50.34
CA LEU A 660 2.06 16.00 -49.08
C LEU A 660 0.66 16.60 -48.91
N TYR A 661 0.08 17.17 -49.98
CA TYR A 661 -1.31 17.64 -49.96
C TYR A 661 -2.29 16.49 -49.70
N PHE A 662 -2.11 15.35 -50.35
CA PHE A 662 -2.96 14.19 -50.16
C PHE A 662 -2.87 13.63 -48.73
N ALA A 663 -1.66 13.56 -48.17
CA ALA A 663 -1.44 13.19 -46.78
C ALA A 663 -2.14 14.16 -45.81
N ALA A 664 -2.06 15.47 -46.06
CA ALA A 664 -2.72 16.49 -45.24
C ALA A 664 -4.25 16.36 -45.28
N ILE A 665 -4.84 16.11 -46.45
CA ILE A 665 -6.28 15.86 -46.60
C ILE A 665 -6.68 14.59 -45.85
N LEU A 666 -5.94 13.50 -46.02
CA LEU A 666 -6.20 12.22 -45.34
C LEU A 666 -6.08 12.35 -43.81
N PHE A 667 -5.15 13.18 -43.33
CA PHE A 667 -5.00 13.47 -41.91
C PHE A 667 -6.21 14.20 -41.34
N ILE A 668 -6.73 15.22 -42.05
CA ILE A 668 -7.95 15.93 -41.68
C ILE A 668 -9.14 14.96 -41.62
N ILE A 669 -9.31 14.11 -42.63
CA ILE A 669 -10.37 13.09 -42.68
C ILE A 669 -10.26 12.15 -41.46
N THR A 670 -9.06 11.70 -41.14
CA THR A 670 -8.81 10.80 -39.99
C THR A 670 -9.18 11.45 -38.66
N ILE A 671 -8.83 12.72 -38.44
CA ILE A 671 -9.20 13.48 -37.24
C ILE A 671 -10.72 13.66 -37.14
N VAL A 672 -11.39 13.99 -38.25
CA VAL A 672 -12.84 14.18 -38.30
C VAL A 672 -13.55 12.87 -37.97
N LEU A 673 -13.12 11.75 -38.57
CA LEU A 673 -13.66 10.42 -38.30
C LEU A 673 -13.52 10.06 -36.80
N ALA A 674 -12.34 10.27 -36.21
CA ALA A 674 -12.09 10.03 -34.80
C ALA A 674 -13.01 10.87 -33.89
N LYS A 675 -13.23 12.15 -34.22
CA LYS A 675 -14.15 13.04 -33.49
C LYS A 675 -15.62 12.60 -33.59
N VAL A 676 -16.06 12.14 -34.76
CA VAL A 676 -17.43 11.65 -34.99
C VAL A 676 -17.70 10.37 -34.21
N LEU A 677 -16.76 9.43 -34.23
CA LEU A 677 -16.85 8.17 -33.46
C LEU A 677 -16.91 8.45 -31.95
N LYS A 678 -16.11 9.40 -31.46
CA LYS A 678 -16.13 9.83 -30.06
C LYS A 678 -17.49 10.43 -29.63
N LYS A 679 -18.15 11.22 -30.48
CA LYS A 679 -19.45 11.84 -30.18
C LYS A 679 -20.61 10.83 -30.12
N ARG A 680 -20.58 9.78 -30.94
CA ARG A 680 -21.65 8.76 -30.95
C ARG A 680 -21.66 7.86 -29.70
N GLN A 681 -20.55 7.74 -28.98
CA GLN A 681 -20.45 6.95 -27.75
C GLN A 681 -20.79 7.70 -26.45
N VAL A 682 -20.92 9.03 -26.44
CA VAL A 682 -21.45 9.75 -25.25
C VAL A 682 -22.96 9.50 -25.05
N LYS A 683 -23.59 8.75 -25.96
CA LYS A 683 -25.02 8.41 -25.97
C LYS A 683 -25.34 6.92 -25.76
N VAL A 684 -24.35 6.07 -25.47
CA VAL A 684 -24.51 4.66 -25.07
C VAL A 684 -23.79 4.48 -23.74
#